data_AF-A0A9P1GLI8-F1
#
_entry.id   AF-A0A9P1GLI8-F1
#
_cell.length_a   1.000
_cell.length_b   1.000
_cell.length_c   1.000
_cell.angle_alpha   90.00
_cell.angle_beta   90.00
_cell.angle_gamma   90.00
#
_symmetry.space_group_name_H-M   'P 1'
#
loop_
_entity.id
_entity.type
_entity.pdbx_description
1 polymer ?
#
loop_
_entity_poly.entity_id
_entity_poly.type
_entity_poly.pdbx_seq_one_letter_code
_entity_poly.pdbx_strand_id
1 'polypeptide(L)'
;MVEGQIFLFPAAFFSTQWVQISEGLGQVAQSQDAASLRSSLQAISSDANFHATRAGKPDFEAVLDYIPESSDFFARILPKIVGLAEEAATKFRCKDVPLLIQGLPSVVFLTYSEVATLLALAFLGLLPNGASISPLYFPKDGCAFPPNTEKLRCFLNYFDQFDISEADSADPGDQGMRITRIVRSDPGFTLEDLERSPCFLCKVLLRDLRQGICGSPAPLHVDFANARVGGGIFLNAPGATAQEEITFATHPELCAATVLCEVLRDDEALLIQGARHFCRHNGFLDTFSFLEGVKRSDPDFLNDAVQVVIDARIYDSGGMGRPYRYDHKLQVEDAQRDLQKAFIGFQGALQVYPASRSCATGNWGCGAFGGSAAVKVFIQWMAASLAGLESLEYFPWDDGVIHQFLSDSADVFSEATVGQLCQALRRAAQLQMELDRDVKRYEDDGAEFLRGGLAALLYTTVTSRGAVVFPHEIANGMLGALVAITATCASVHTYAALIIGFIGSLAALASNELILRCHLDDPVGAVGVHGASALWGLAAVGLFADGELPGIQVANGLFCGGSARLLGVQMLLAVSIIGWSLVTMLPFFYLLGMAFSRRCDFRSVRAGLRVDPRDEVLGLDHVMHSTDPRSRKPTVIQMELEDSESSCKLGL
;
A
#
# COMPACT_ATOMS: atom_id res chain seq x y z
N MET A 1 36.83 -20.60 12.05
CA MET A 1 36.69 -20.37 10.60
C MET A 1 35.58 -21.28 10.12
N VAL A 2 34.41 -20.74 9.80
CA VAL A 2 33.37 -21.52 9.12
C VAL A 2 33.80 -21.66 7.66
N GLU A 3 33.71 -22.86 7.11
CA GLU A 3 34.04 -23.13 5.71
C GLU A 3 33.14 -22.25 4.81
N GLY A 4 33.74 -21.45 3.93
CA GLY A 4 33.01 -20.49 3.09
C GLY A 4 32.87 -19.06 3.62
N GLN A 5 33.38 -18.75 4.83
CA GLN A 5 33.37 -17.37 5.36
C GLN A 5 34.21 -16.43 4.48
N ILE A 6 33.61 -15.30 4.09
CA ILE A 6 34.28 -14.20 3.38
C ILE A 6 34.51 -13.05 4.37
N PHE A 7 35.60 -12.30 4.21
CA PHE A 7 35.96 -11.16 5.06
C PHE A 7 35.93 -9.86 4.25
N LEU A 8 35.54 -8.77 4.88
CA LEU A 8 35.46 -7.45 4.25
C LEU A 8 36.80 -7.03 3.67
N PHE A 9 37.89 -7.16 4.46
CA PHE A 9 39.24 -6.83 4.04
C PHE A 9 39.97 -8.10 3.59
N PRO A 10 40.30 -8.24 2.29
CA PRO A 10 41.18 -9.31 1.84
C PRO A 10 42.53 -9.26 2.54
N ALA A 11 43.18 -10.41 2.75
CA ALA A 11 44.46 -10.50 3.48
C ALA A 11 45.56 -9.56 2.94
N ALA A 12 45.54 -9.26 1.64
CA ALA A 12 46.51 -8.37 1.01
C ALA A 12 46.12 -6.88 1.03
N PHE A 13 44.88 -6.51 1.40
CA PHE A 13 44.35 -5.15 1.27
C PHE A 13 45.25 -4.10 1.94
N PHE A 14 45.60 -4.33 3.21
CA PHE A 14 46.45 -3.42 3.98
C PHE A 14 47.92 -3.38 3.56
N SER A 15 48.34 -4.31 2.71
CA SER A 15 49.71 -4.41 2.19
C SER A 15 49.86 -3.91 0.75
N THR A 16 48.75 -3.69 0.03
CA THR A 16 48.74 -3.26 -1.37
C THR A 16 47.91 -1.98 -1.55
N GLN A 17 46.59 -2.12 -1.67
CA GLN A 17 45.65 -1.02 -1.95
C GLN A 17 45.69 0.08 -0.88
N TRP A 18 45.82 -0.31 0.40
CA TRP A 18 45.84 0.65 1.50
C TRP A 18 47.02 1.62 1.44
N VAL A 19 48.17 1.22 0.90
CA VAL A 19 49.35 2.11 0.83
C VAL A 19 49.01 3.35 -0.01
N GLN A 20 48.40 3.14 -1.17
CA GLN A 20 47.95 4.22 -2.06
C GLN A 20 46.85 5.07 -1.41
N ILE A 21 45.89 4.44 -0.73
CA ILE A 21 44.85 5.16 0.02
C ILE A 21 45.50 6.07 1.07
N SER A 22 46.39 5.52 1.90
CA SER A 22 47.01 6.24 3.00
C SER A 22 47.86 7.44 2.57
N GLU A 23 48.53 7.36 1.42
CA GLU A 23 49.28 8.48 0.85
C GLU A 23 48.36 9.60 0.33
N GLY A 24 47.17 9.24 -0.17
CA GLY A 24 46.20 10.20 -0.71
C GLY A 24 45.30 10.87 0.34
N LEU A 25 45.07 10.25 1.50
CA LEU A 25 44.19 10.79 2.56
C LEU A 25 44.60 12.19 3.03
N GLY A 26 45.90 12.49 3.08
CA GLY A 26 46.38 13.83 3.42
C GLY A 26 45.92 14.93 2.46
N GLN A 27 45.78 14.61 1.15
CA GLN A 27 45.24 15.55 0.17
C GLN A 27 43.72 15.69 0.30
N VAL A 28 43.03 14.59 0.59
CA VAL A 28 41.58 14.58 0.87
C VAL A 28 41.26 15.49 2.06
N ALA A 29 42.04 15.42 3.15
CA ALA A 29 41.84 16.27 4.33
C ALA A 29 42.05 17.78 4.06
N GLN A 30 42.84 18.15 3.05
CA GLN A 30 43.14 19.54 2.69
C GLN A 30 42.15 20.15 1.67
N SER A 31 41.16 19.37 1.23
CA SER A 31 40.16 19.84 0.26
C SER A 31 39.33 20.98 0.85
N GLN A 32 39.13 22.04 0.07
CA GLN A 32 38.43 23.27 0.51
C GLN A 32 37.03 23.39 -0.10
N ASP A 33 36.73 22.61 -1.13
CA ASP A 33 35.48 22.61 -1.85
C ASP A 33 35.17 21.22 -2.44
N ALA A 34 33.96 21.06 -2.99
CA ALA A 34 33.51 19.82 -3.60
C ALA A 34 34.41 19.38 -4.78
N ALA A 35 34.90 20.33 -5.59
CA ALA A 35 35.70 20.03 -6.77
C ALA A 35 37.11 19.49 -6.43
N SER A 36 37.76 20.08 -5.42
CA SER A 36 39.05 19.62 -4.90
C SER A 36 38.92 18.24 -4.24
N LEU A 37 37.89 18.03 -3.43
CA LEU A 37 37.62 16.72 -2.82
C LEU A 37 37.37 15.63 -3.86
N ARG A 38 36.56 15.93 -4.88
CA ARG A 38 36.32 15.06 -6.03
C ARG A 38 37.63 14.67 -6.71
N SER A 39 38.48 15.65 -6.98
CA SER A 39 39.77 15.43 -7.65
C SER A 39 40.72 14.55 -6.82
N SER A 40 40.80 14.78 -5.51
CA SER A 40 41.63 13.99 -4.60
C SER A 40 41.17 12.54 -4.47
N LEU A 41 39.85 12.31 -4.40
CA LEU A 41 39.30 10.95 -4.35
C LEU A 41 39.45 10.20 -5.69
N GLN A 42 39.28 10.90 -6.82
CA GLN A 42 39.53 10.33 -8.14
C GLN A 42 40.99 9.88 -8.29
N ALA A 43 41.95 10.66 -7.79
CA ALA A 43 43.36 10.29 -7.81
C ALA A 43 43.65 8.99 -7.03
N ILE A 44 43.01 8.81 -5.87
CA ILE A 44 43.11 7.55 -5.09
C ILE A 44 42.44 6.39 -5.85
N SER A 45 41.28 6.62 -6.45
CA SER A 45 40.50 5.58 -7.13
C SER A 45 41.13 5.09 -8.44
N SER A 46 41.71 5.98 -9.25
CA SER A 46 42.32 5.65 -10.54
C SER A 46 43.58 4.80 -10.41
N ASP A 47 44.34 4.98 -9.33
CA ASP A 47 45.62 4.28 -9.11
C ASP A 47 45.46 2.92 -8.41
N ALA A 48 44.34 2.70 -7.71
CA ALA A 48 44.14 1.53 -6.86
C ALA A 48 43.16 0.47 -7.42
N ASN A 49 42.77 0.56 -8.70
CA ASN A 49 41.82 -0.36 -9.33
C ASN A 49 40.49 -0.51 -8.55
N PHE A 50 40.00 0.58 -7.93
CA PHE A 50 38.68 0.63 -7.29
C PHE A 50 37.56 0.73 -8.35
N HIS A 51 37.41 -0.28 -9.21
CA HIS A 51 36.39 -0.28 -10.26
C HIS A 51 35.40 -1.46 -10.19
N ALA A 52 34.14 -1.07 -10.00
CA ALA A 52 32.91 -1.81 -10.25
C ALA A 52 32.53 -2.92 -9.24
N THR A 53 31.83 -2.51 -8.18
CA THR A 53 30.60 -3.26 -7.84
C THR A 53 29.75 -3.40 -9.11
N ARG A 54 29.08 -4.54 -9.33
CA ARG A 54 28.26 -4.81 -10.54
C ARG A 54 27.23 -3.71 -10.89
N ALA A 55 26.92 -2.82 -9.95
CA ALA A 55 26.35 -1.50 -10.23
C ALA A 55 27.49 -0.46 -10.24
N GLY A 56 27.85 0.05 -11.42
CA GLY A 56 29.02 0.94 -11.62
C GLY A 56 29.06 2.14 -10.67
N LYS A 57 30.27 2.67 -10.44
CA LYS A 57 30.65 3.83 -9.60
C LYS A 57 29.68 4.16 -8.43
N PRO A 58 30.03 3.89 -7.16
CA PRO A 58 29.45 4.64 -6.06
C PRO A 58 29.80 6.12 -6.25
N ASP A 59 28.79 6.94 -6.50
CA ASP A 59 28.97 8.33 -6.89
C ASP A 59 28.97 9.22 -5.66
N PHE A 60 30.01 9.08 -4.82
CA PHE A 60 30.26 10.07 -3.79
C PHE A 60 30.35 11.49 -4.40
N GLU A 61 30.78 11.59 -5.66
CA GLU A 61 30.81 12.81 -6.46
C GLU A 61 29.45 13.51 -6.52
N ALA A 62 28.36 12.74 -6.63
CA ALA A 62 26.98 13.25 -6.68
C ALA A 62 26.51 13.82 -5.34
N VAL A 63 27.08 13.35 -4.22
CA VAL A 63 26.71 13.77 -2.87
C VAL A 63 27.35 15.12 -2.54
N LEU A 64 28.53 15.40 -3.08
CA LEU A 64 29.30 16.61 -2.80
C LEU A 64 28.54 17.90 -3.14
N ASP A 65 27.76 17.87 -4.22
CA ASP A 65 26.95 19.01 -4.66
C ASP A 65 25.75 19.28 -3.71
N TYR A 66 25.43 18.34 -2.82
CA TYR A 66 24.33 18.42 -1.84
C TYR A 66 24.83 18.56 -0.40
N ILE A 67 26.14 18.44 -0.17
CA ILE A 67 26.74 18.86 1.08
C ILE A 67 26.58 20.38 1.13
N PRO A 68 26.00 20.96 2.20
CA PRO A 68 25.94 22.41 2.31
C PRO A 68 27.35 22.97 2.16
N GLU A 69 27.56 23.93 1.26
CA GLU A 69 28.81 24.71 1.13
C GLU A 69 29.08 25.59 2.38
N SER A 70 28.68 25.11 3.55
CA SER A 70 29.13 25.66 4.82
C SER A 70 30.63 25.49 4.92
N SER A 71 31.31 26.56 5.34
CA SER A 71 32.73 26.55 5.73
C SER A 71 33.07 25.42 6.70
N ASP A 72 32.08 24.94 7.45
CA ASP A 72 32.26 24.02 8.56
C ASP A 72 32.44 22.56 8.12
N PHE A 73 31.92 22.13 6.95
CA PHE A 73 32.15 20.75 6.50
C PHE A 73 33.63 20.53 6.17
N PHE A 74 34.18 21.30 5.23
CA PHE A 74 35.57 21.17 4.79
C PHE A 74 36.57 21.55 5.89
N ALA A 75 36.27 22.55 6.71
CA ALA A 75 37.19 22.98 7.76
C ALA A 75 37.20 22.09 9.00
N ARG A 76 36.10 21.37 9.29
CA ARG A 76 35.92 20.70 10.60
C ARG A 76 35.45 19.25 10.51
N ILE A 77 34.48 18.92 9.67
CA ILE A 77 33.90 17.57 9.60
C ILE A 77 34.76 16.65 8.72
N LEU A 78 35.15 17.10 7.53
CA LEU A 78 35.97 16.31 6.61
C LEU A 78 37.31 15.86 7.23
N PRO A 79 38.08 16.72 7.94
CA PRO A 79 39.28 16.28 8.64
C PRO A 79 39.02 15.19 9.70
N LYS A 80 37.88 15.22 10.39
CA LYS A 80 37.48 14.16 11.33
C LYS A 80 37.21 12.84 10.62
N ILE A 81 36.47 12.88 9.50
CA ILE A 81 36.19 11.69 8.67
C ILE A 81 37.51 11.08 8.17
N VAL A 82 38.43 11.92 7.68
CA VAL A 82 39.74 11.44 7.21
C VAL A 82 40.56 10.86 8.36
N GLY A 83 40.61 11.52 9.53
CA GLY A 83 41.32 10.98 10.70
C GLY A 83 40.77 9.61 11.13
N LEU A 84 39.45 9.43 11.12
CA LEU A 84 38.83 8.12 11.35
C LEU A 84 39.25 7.08 10.31
N ALA A 85 39.34 7.46 9.03
CA ALA A 85 39.77 6.57 7.95
C ALA A 85 41.26 6.18 8.10
N GLU A 86 42.14 7.11 8.49
CA GLU A 86 43.57 6.85 8.71
C GLU A 86 43.81 5.73 9.74
N GLU A 87 42.93 5.57 10.72
CA GLU A 87 43.00 4.51 11.75
C GLU A 87 42.65 3.11 11.22
N ALA A 88 42.15 2.97 9.99
CA ALA A 88 41.67 1.69 9.47
C ALA A 88 42.75 0.60 9.47
N ALA A 89 44.00 0.92 9.09
CA ALA A 89 45.08 -0.06 9.15
C ALA A 89 45.41 -0.47 10.58
N THR A 90 45.31 0.43 11.55
CA THR A 90 45.56 0.11 12.95
C THR A 90 44.47 -0.82 13.50
N LYS A 91 43.20 -0.56 13.14
CA LYS A 91 42.03 -1.30 13.65
C LYS A 91 41.81 -2.64 12.95
N PHE A 92 41.96 -2.69 11.63
CA PHE A 92 41.48 -3.82 10.82
C PHE A 92 42.59 -4.68 10.20
N ARG A 93 43.87 -4.27 10.24
CA ARG A 93 44.97 -5.09 9.67
C ARG A 93 45.10 -6.46 10.31
N CYS A 94 44.85 -6.54 11.61
CA CYS A 94 44.95 -7.78 12.39
C CYS A 94 43.59 -8.28 12.90
N LYS A 95 42.48 -7.70 12.42
CA LYS A 95 41.13 -8.07 12.81
C LYS A 95 40.33 -8.52 11.60
N ASP A 96 39.89 -9.77 11.65
CA ASP A 96 38.98 -10.33 10.67
C ASP A 96 37.58 -9.73 10.86
N VAL A 97 37.07 -9.05 9.83
CA VAL A 97 35.71 -8.52 9.79
C VAL A 97 34.89 -9.39 8.84
N PRO A 98 34.14 -10.40 9.36
CA PRO A 98 33.39 -11.31 8.52
C PRO A 98 32.23 -10.59 7.82
N LEU A 99 32.04 -10.93 6.54
CA LEU A 99 30.83 -10.58 5.82
C LEU A 99 29.68 -11.50 6.22
N LEU A 100 28.50 -10.93 6.37
CA LEU A 100 27.28 -11.65 6.70
C LEU A 100 26.64 -12.12 5.40
N ILE A 101 27.15 -13.23 4.87
CA ILE A 101 26.75 -13.81 3.58
C ILE A 101 25.49 -14.69 3.69
N GLN A 102 24.79 -14.85 2.56
CA GLN A 102 23.56 -15.65 2.49
C GLN A 102 23.78 -17.12 2.88
N GLY A 103 22.82 -17.67 3.62
CA GLY A 103 22.80 -19.07 4.05
C GLY A 103 23.78 -19.42 5.17
N LEU A 104 24.59 -18.46 5.63
CA LEU A 104 25.55 -18.68 6.70
C LEU A 104 25.19 -17.88 7.97
N PRO A 105 24.76 -18.55 9.06
CA PRO A 105 24.55 -17.87 10.33
C PRO A 105 25.89 -17.33 10.84
N SER A 106 25.93 -16.04 11.10
CA SER A 106 27.17 -15.30 11.33
C SER A 106 26.93 -14.14 12.29
N VAL A 107 27.99 -13.77 13.02
CA VAL A 107 27.98 -12.67 13.98
C VAL A 107 29.24 -11.84 13.82
N VAL A 108 29.08 -10.52 13.84
CA VAL A 108 30.18 -9.57 13.85
C VAL A 108 29.99 -8.60 15.02
N PHE A 109 31.09 -8.34 15.73
CA PHE A 109 31.15 -7.35 16.79
C PHE A 109 32.19 -6.31 16.44
N LEU A 110 31.77 -5.05 16.41
CA LEU A 110 32.61 -3.89 16.13
C LEU A 110 32.51 -2.90 17.30
N THR A 111 33.63 -2.38 17.77
CA THR A 111 33.62 -1.25 18.70
C THR A 111 33.04 -0.02 18.00
N TYR A 112 32.53 0.95 18.76
CA TYR A 112 32.04 2.20 18.16
C TYR A 112 33.09 2.90 17.30
N SER A 113 34.34 2.86 17.75
CA SER A 113 35.49 3.40 17.02
C SER A 113 35.72 2.69 15.68
N GLU A 114 35.55 1.36 15.65
CA GLU A 114 35.61 0.58 14.40
C GLU A 114 34.41 0.84 13.50
N VAL A 115 33.19 0.96 14.04
CA VAL A 115 32.00 1.34 13.27
C VAL A 115 32.21 2.70 12.60
N ALA A 116 32.70 3.70 13.34
CA ALA A 116 32.99 5.03 12.79
C ALA A 116 34.05 4.99 11.68
N THR A 117 35.14 4.25 11.85
CA THR A 117 36.14 4.08 10.79
C THR A 117 35.56 3.37 9.56
N LEU A 118 34.74 2.32 9.76
CA LEU A 118 34.09 1.61 8.67
C LEU A 118 33.15 2.54 7.88
N LEU A 119 32.34 3.34 8.57
CA LEU A 119 31.46 4.32 7.94
C LEU A 119 32.24 5.46 7.27
N ALA A 120 33.38 5.89 7.81
CA ALA A 120 34.23 6.89 7.17
C ALA A 120 34.81 6.36 5.85
N LEU A 121 35.32 5.13 5.84
CA LEU A 121 35.78 4.47 4.60
C LEU A 121 34.63 4.32 3.59
N ALA A 122 33.45 3.94 4.06
CA ALA A 122 32.29 3.77 3.19
C ALA A 122 31.78 5.10 2.62
N PHE A 123 31.78 6.17 3.44
CA PHE A 123 31.44 7.52 3.04
C PHE A 123 32.40 8.05 1.97
N LEU A 124 33.71 7.85 2.14
CA LEU A 124 34.73 8.26 1.17
C LEU A 124 34.84 7.32 -0.05
N GLY A 125 34.09 6.20 -0.08
CA GLY A 125 34.16 5.23 -1.18
C GLY A 125 35.48 4.43 -1.23
N LEU A 126 36.14 4.23 -0.09
CA LEU A 126 37.48 3.62 0.02
C LEU A 126 37.47 2.14 0.46
N LEU A 127 36.31 1.49 0.45
CA LEU A 127 36.18 0.08 0.80
C LEU A 127 36.67 -0.83 -0.34
N PRO A 128 37.24 -2.02 -0.03
CA PRO A 128 37.75 -2.96 -1.03
C PRO A 128 36.69 -3.47 -2.01
N ASN A 129 37.11 -3.71 -3.24
CA ASN A 129 36.32 -4.41 -4.25
C ASN A 129 36.28 -5.93 -4.00
N GLY A 130 35.10 -6.54 -4.09
CA GLY A 130 34.98 -8.01 -4.16
C GLY A 130 33.88 -8.65 -3.32
N ALA A 131 33.26 -7.91 -2.41
CA ALA A 131 32.08 -8.39 -1.70
C ALA A 131 30.82 -8.17 -2.55
N SER A 132 29.87 -9.11 -2.55
CA SER A 132 28.54 -8.94 -3.15
C SER A 132 27.66 -7.90 -2.40
N ILE A 133 28.29 -7.01 -1.64
CA ILE A 133 27.67 -6.08 -0.71
C ILE A 133 27.73 -4.69 -1.32
N SER A 134 26.67 -3.92 -1.10
CA SER A 134 26.55 -2.59 -1.67
C SER A 134 27.24 -1.58 -0.76
N PRO A 135 28.04 -0.64 -1.29
CA PRO A 135 28.45 0.52 -0.51
C PRO A 135 27.20 1.29 -0.04
N LEU A 136 27.34 2.16 0.97
CA LEU A 136 26.28 3.11 1.35
C LEU A 136 25.64 3.68 0.08
N TYR A 137 24.33 3.48 -0.08
CA TYR A 137 23.65 3.71 -1.34
C TYR A 137 23.52 5.22 -1.61
N PHE A 138 24.51 5.78 -2.29
CA PHE A 138 24.45 7.13 -2.82
C PHE A 138 23.83 7.10 -4.23
N PRO A 139 22.77 7.89 -4.50
CA PRO A 139 22.22 8.03 -5.84
C PRO A 139 23.29 8.49 -6.85
N LYS A 140 23.24 7.99 -8.08
CA LYS A 140 24.21 8.31 -9.14
C LYS A 140 23.98 9.70 -9.73
N ASP A 141 25.03 10.33 -10.26
CA ASP A 141 24.89 11.55 -11.05
C ASP A 141 23.95 11.34 -12.25
N GLY A 142 22.99 12.25 -12.41
CA GLY A 142 21.96 12.18 -13.46
C GLY A 142 20.85 11.15 -13.23
N CYS A 143 20.78 10.50 -12.07
CA CYS A 143 19.62 9.69 -11.71
C CYS A 143 18.38 10.57 -11.47
N ALA A 144 17.18 9.98 -11.64
CA ALA A 144 15.91 10.71 -11.53
C ALA A 144 15.66 11.30 -10.13
N PHE A 145 16.37 10.82 -9.10
CA PHE A 145 16.13 11.15 -7.70
C PHE A 145 17.45 11.43 -6.97
N PRO A 146 17.77 12.71 -6.68
CA PRO A 146 19.06 13.08 -6.10
C PRO A 146 19.24 12.60 -4.65
N PRO A 147 20.41 12.81 -4.02
CA PRO A 147 20.59 12.61 -2.58
C PRO A 147 19.64 13.48 -1.74
N ASN A 148 19.13 12.94 -0.62
CA ASN A 148 18.33 13.70 0.34
C ASN A 148 19.25 14.45 1.32
N THR A 149 19.20 15.78 1.28
CA THR A 149 20.06 16.67 2.08
C THR A 149 19.83 16.57 3.58
N GLU A 150 18.61 16.28 4.02
CA GLU A 150 18.27 16.17 5.44
C GLU A 150 18.82 14.86 6.04
N LYS A 151 18.71 13.75 5.30
CA LYS A 151 19.34 12.47 5.69
C LYS A 151 20.87 12.57 5.70
N LEU A 152 21.45 13.28 4.74
CA LEU A 152 22.88 13.59 4.72
C LEU A 152 23.30 14.45 5.93
N ARG A 153 22.50 15.46 6.31
CA ARG A 153 22.75 16.27 7.51
C ARG A 153 22.76 15.41 8.79
N CYS A 154 21.85 14.44 8.91
CA CYS A 154 21.86 13.49 10.03
C CYS A 154 23.19 12.71 10.11
N PHE A 155 23.64 12.19 8.97
CA PHE A 155 24.88 11.42 8.85
C PHE A 155 26.14 12.26 9.13
N LEU A 156 26.17 13.52 8.67
CA LEU A 156 27.27 14.45 8.96
C LEU A 156 27.31 14.87 10.43
N ASN A 157 26.14 15.05 11.05
CA ASN A 157 26.03 15.32 12.49
C ASN A 157 26.62 14.17 13.34
N TYR A 158 26.50 12.92 12.90
CA TYR A 158 27.17 11.79 13.55
C TYR A 158 28.70 11.96 13.58
N PHE A 159 29.34 12.19 12.43
CA PHE A 159 30.79 12.39 12.38
C PHE A 159 31.25 13.61 13.15
N ASP A 160 30.42 14.64 13.21
CA ASP A 160 30.75 15.83 13.96
C ASP A 160 30.73 15.60 15.48
N GLN A 161 29.77 14.82 15.98
CA GLN A 161 29.66 14.48 17.39
C GLN A 161 30.59 13.33 17.82
N PHE A 162 31.14 12.58 16.86
CA PHE A 162 32.05 11.49 17.16
C PHE A 162 33.41 12.06 17.60
N ASP A 163 33.83 11.71 18.81
CA ASP A 163 35.15 12.06 19.33
C ASP A 163 35.99 10.79 19.44
N ILE A 164 37.12 10.81 18.73
CA ILE A 164 38.08 9.71 18.63
C ILE A 164 38.74 9.45 20.00
N SER A 165 38.90 10.48 20.83
CA SER A 165 39.72 10.43 22.04
C SER A 165 39.04 9.78 23.26
N GLU A 166 37.72 9.60 23.24
CA GLU A 166 36.94 9.07 24.38
C GLU A 166 36.34 7.67 24.14
N ALA A 167 36.38 7.17 22.90
CA ALA A 167 35.80 5.88 22.51
C ALA A 167 36.53 4.65 23.12
N ASP A 168 37.73 4.84 23.66
CA ASP A 168 38.59 3.78 24.22
C ASP A 168 38.70 3.83 25.77
N SER A 169 37.88 4.64 26.45
CA SER A 169 37.95 4.79 27.92
C SER A 169 37.25 3.66 28.71
N ALA A 170 37.98 2.56 28.90
CA ALA A 170 38.05 1.72 30.11
C ALA A 170 36.76 1.19 30.80
N ASP A 171 35.78 0.64 30.07
CA ASP A 171 34.92 -0.42 30.64
C ASP A 171 34.68 -1.57 29.62
N PRO A 172 34.99 -2.85 29.95
CA PRO A 172 35.12 -3.92 28.94
C PRO A 172 33.80 -4.56 28.45
N GLY A 173 32.65 -4.13 28.97
CA GLY A 173 31.37 -4.81 28.75
C GLY A 173 30.50 -4.28 27.61
N ASP A 174 30.68 -3.04 27.16
CA ASP A 174 29.54 -2.26 26.63
C ASP A 174 29.87 -1.19 25.55
N GLN A 175 30.90 -1.39 24.73
CA GLN A 175 31.44 -0.31 23.88
C GLN A 175 31.37 -0.59 22.37
N GLY A 176 30.32 -1.26 21.90
CA GLY A 176 30.22 -1.58 20.48
C GLY A 176 28.87 -2.06 19.98
N MET A 177 28.82 -2.31 18.67
CA MET A 177 27.65 -2.78 17.97
C MET A 177 27.82 -4.26 17.59
N ARG A 178 26.78 -5.05 17.85
CA ARG A 178 26.71 -6.46 17.48
C ARG A 178 25.70 -6.64 16.35
N ILE A 179 26.14 -7.22 15.23
CA ILE A 179 25.27 -7.57 14.11
C ILE A 179 25.25 -9.09 13.96
N THR A 180 24.06 -9.69 13.99
CA THR A 180 23.88 -11.14 13.92
C THR A 180 22.95 -11.49 12.76
N ARG A 181 23.43 -12.27 11.78
CA ARG A 181 22.61 -12.84 10.72
C ARG A 181 22.02 -14.15 11.20
N ILE A 182 20.69 -14.20 11.28
CA ILE A 182 19.92 -15.38 11.64
C ILE A 182 19.56 -16.09 10.34
N VAL A 183 19.85 -17.39 10.28
CA VAL A 183 19.51 -18.26 9.16
C VAL A 183 18.73 -19.44 9.70
N ARG A 184 17.52 -19.64 9.19
CA ARG A 184 16.71 -20.81 9.54
C ARG A 184 17.13 -22.00 8.69
N SER A 185 17.38 -23.14 9.34
CA SER A 185 17.80 -24.38 8.66
C SER A 185 16.66 -25.38 8.44
N ASP A 186 15.54 -25.26 9.16
CA ASP A 186 14.39 -26.15 9.05
C ASP A 186 13.36 -25.61 8.02
N PRO A 187 12.50 -26.48 7.45
CA PRO A 187 11.65 -26.14 6.30
C PRO A 187 10.50 -25.18 6.60
N GLY A 188 10.35 -24.70 7.84
CA GLY A 188 9.23 -23.83 8.18
C GLY A 188 8.03 -24.57 8.75
N PHE A 189 6.94 -23.83 8.87
CA PHE A 189 5.59 -24.35 9.07
C PHE A 189 4.73 -23.90 7.89
N THR A 190 3.74 -24.72 7.52
CA THR A 190 2.70 -24.33 6.57
C THR A 190 1.53 -23.70 7.31
N LEU A 191 0.68 -22.95 6.59
CA LEU A 191 -0.57 -22.46 7.20
C LEU A 191 -1.48 -23.61 7.68
N GLU A 192 -1.43 -24.78 7.04
CA GLU A 192 -2.19 -25.97 7.47
C GLU A 192 -1.68 -26.52 8.82
N ASP A 193 -0.37 -26.47 9.06
CA ASP A 193 0.21 -26.83 10.35
C ASP A 193 -0.26 -25.85 11.44
N LEU A 194 -0.31 -24.55 11.10
CA LEU A 194 -0.69 -23.50 12.03
C LEU A 194 -2.16 -23.55 12.43
N GLU A 195 -3.08 -23.94 11.54
CA GLU A 195 -4.51 -24.07 11.86
C GLU A 195 -4.80 -25.01 13.03
N ARG A 196 -3.90 -25.95 13.31
CA ARG A 196 -4.01 -26.92 14.41
C ARG A 196 -3.18 -26.52 15.64
N SER A 197 -2.51 -25.36 15.58
CA SER A 197 -1.62 -24.91 16.65
C SER A 197 -2.40 -24.62 17.93
N PRO A 198 -2.03 -25.25 19.07
CA PRO A 198 -2.62 -24.96 20.38
C PRO A 198 -1.96 -23.76 21.07
N CYS A 199 -1.02 -23.08 20.40
CA CYS A 199 -0.29 -21.92 20.95
C CYS A 199 -1.26 -20.76 21.19
N PHE A 200 -1.35 -20.26 22.42
CA PHE A 200 -2.13 -19.07 22.75
C PHE A 200 -1.46 -17.81 22.19
N LEU A 201 -2.28 -16.83 21.83
CA LEU A 201 -1.81 -15.54 21.35
C LEU A 201 -1.14 -14.75 22.48
N CYS A 202 -0.01 -14.09 22.17
CA CYS A 202 0.66 -13.17 23.09
C CYS A 202 -0.18 -11.91 23.30
N LYS A 203 0.12 -11.11 24.33
CA LYS A 203 -0.62 -9.86 24.57
C LYS A 203 -0.29 -8.82 23.50
N VAL A 204 -1.27 -8.09 22.98
CA VAL A 204 -1.03 -6.90 22.15
C VAL A 204 -1.21 -5.65 23.01
N LEU A 205 -0.21 -4.78 23.01
CA LEU A 205 -0.23 -3.49 23.68
C LEU A 205 -0.36 -2.40 22.62
N LEU A 206 -1.58 -1.88 22.45
CA LEU A 206 -1.84 -0.80 21.50
C LEU A 206 -1.23 0.51 22.00
N ARG A 207 -0.55 1.23 21.11
CA ARG A 207 0.03 2.54 21.35
C ARG A 207 -0.74 3.63 20.60
N ASP A 208 -0.67 4.85 21.12
CA ASP A 208 -1.42 5.98 20.56
C ASP A 208 -0.97 6.32 19.13
N LEU A 209 -1.89 6.92 18.38
CA LEU A 209 -1.58 7.46 17.06
C LEU A 209 -0.44 8.49 17.14
N ARG A 210 0.36 8.53 16.06
CA ARG A 210 1.51 9.43 15.83
C ARG A 210 2.71 9.22 16.78
N GLN A 211 2.73 8.11 17.52
CA GLN A 211 3.94 7.66 18.23
C GLN A 211 4.75 6.70 17.36
N GLY A 212 6.07 6.81 17.40
CA GLY A 212 7.00 5.95 16.66
C GLY A 212 7.62 4.86 17.53
N ILE A 213 8.09 3.79 16.89
CA ILE A 213 8.73 2.63 17.54
C ILE A 213 9.95 3.05 18.36
N CYS A 214 10.74 4.02 17.88
CA CYS A 214 11.99 4.44 18.54
C CYS A 214 11.81 4.92 19.99
N GLY A 215 10.62 5.42 20.34
CA GLY A 215 10.30 5.86 21.72
C GLY A 215 9.76 4.75 22.63
N SER A 216 9.67 3.50 22.14
CA SER A 216 9.17 2.38 22.93
C SER A 216 10.23 1.94 23.96
N PRO A 217 9.81 1.50 25.16
CA PRO A 217 10.69 0.85 26.13
C PRO A 217 10.90 -0.64 25.85
N ALA A 218 10.33 -1.19 24.77
CA ALA A 218 10.45 -2.60 24.44
C ALA A 218 11.91 -2.97 24.11
N PRO A 219 12.41 -4.14 24.54
CA PRO A 219 13.80 -4.53 24.29
C PRO A 219 14.07 -4.94 22.83
N LEU A 220 13.03 -5.19 22.03
CA LEU A 220 13.14 -5.52 20.60
C LEU A 220 12.34 -4.51 19.78
N HIS A 221 12.97 -3.88 18.79
CA HIS A 221 12.31 -2.94 17.88
C HIS A 221 12.35 -3.49 16.46
N VAL A 222 11.21 -3.56 15.77
CA VAL A 222 11.18 -4.03 14.38
C VAL A 222 11.61 -2.91 13.44
N ASP A 223 12.57 -3.24 12.57
CA ASP A 223 12.93 -2.43 11.41
C ASP A 223 12.19 -2.96 10.18
N PHE A 224 11.41 -2.09 9.53
CA PHE A 224 10.59 -2.43 8.37
C PHE A 224 11.44 -2.45 7.10
N ALA A 225 12.34 -3.42 7.08
CA ALA A 225 13.47 -3.41 6.18
C ALA A 225 13.12 -3.70 4.73
N ASN A 226 13.97 -3.24 3.83
CA ASN A 226 14.16 -3.86 2.54
C ASN A 226 15.03 -5.13 2.69
N ALA A 227 14.85 -6.12 1.80
CA ALA A 227 15.72 -7.30 1.76
C ALA A 227 17.20 -6.91 1.63
N ARG A 228 17.50 -5.80 0.94
CA ARG A 228 18.77 -5.11 1.05
C ARG A 228 18.68 -4.09 2.19
N VAL A 229 19.19 -4.49 3.35
CA VAL A 229 19.20 -3.70 4.60
C VAL A 229 19.70 -2.27 4.34
N GLY A 230 19.01 -1.30 4.93
CA GLY A 230 19.20 0.15 4.76
C GLY A 230 18.54 0.73 3.52
N GLY A 231 17.88 -0.09 2.70
CA GLY A 231 17.04 0.32 1.59
C GLY A 231 17.67 1.38 0.69
N GLY A 232 16.97 2.50 0.54
CA GLY A 232 17.41 3.68 -0.20
C GLY A 232 17.83 4.82 0.71
N ILE A 233 18.65 4.57 1.74
CA ILE A 233 18.95 5.54 2.81
C ILE A 233 19.20 6.97 2.32
N PHE A 234 19.98 7.23 1.27
CA PHE A 234 20.20 8.60 0.77
C PHE A 234 19.33 8.98 -0.42
N LEU A 235 18.49 8.10 -0.94
CA LEU A 235 17.63 8.39 -2.09
C LEU A 235 16.57 9.43 -1.74
N ASN A 236 16.42 10.46 -2.57
CA ASN A 236 15.34 11.44 -2.49
C ASN A 236 14.25 11.14 -3.52
N ALA A 237 13.66 9.95 -3.45
CA ALA A 237 12.51 9.56 -4.25
C ALA A 237 11.22 9.67 -3.43
N PRO A 238 10.06 9.94 -4.07
CA PRO A 238 8.77 9.94 -3.37
C PRO A 238 8.58 8.65 -2.59
N GLY A 239 8.38 8.78 -1.27
CA GLY A 239 8.20 7.64 -0.37
C GLY A 239 9.47 6.87 0.02
N ALA A 240 10.67 7.30 -0.38
CA ALA A 240 11.95 6.66 -0.03
C ALA A 240 12.54 7.10 1.32
N THR A 241 11.80 7.89 2.10
CA THR A 241 12.16 8.25 3.48
C THR A 241 11.11 7.65 4.41
N ALA A 242 11.02 6.32 4.38
CA ALA A 242 10.10 5.56 5.20
C ALA A 242 10.77 5.21 6.55
N GLN A 243 10.20 4.26 7.29
CA GLN A 243 10.64 3.94 8.65
C GLN A 243 12.10 3.44 8.71
N GLU A 244 12.52 2.56 7.80
CA GLU A 244 13.91 2.04 7.75
C GLU A 244 14.90 3.18 7.53
N GLU A 245 14.71 4.00 6.47
CA GLU A 245 15.65 5.08 6.16
C GLU A 245 15.72 6.15 7.25
N ILE A 246 14.60 6.46 7.92
CA ILE A 246 14.58 7.39 9.06
C ILE A 246 15.35 6.80 10.24
N THR A 247 15.17 5.51 10.52
CA THR A 247 15.86 4.82 11.63
C THR A 247 17.37 4.81 11.38
N PHE A 248 17.80 4.48 10.15
CA PHE A 248 19.22 4.49 9.79
C PHE A 248 19.81 5.90 9.69
N ALA A 249 19.04 6.91 9.31
CA ALA A 249 19.50 8.30 9.31
C ALA A 249 19.71 8.82 10.75
N THR A 250 18.80 8.50 11.67
CA THR A 250 18.87 8.92 13.08
C THR A 250 19.86 8.09 13.91
N HIS A 251 20.10 6.84 13.50
CA HIS A 251 21.09 5.94 14.08
C HIS A 251 22.13 5.51 13.01
N PRO A 252 23.03 6.41 12.56
CA PRO A 252 23.97 6.14 11.46
C PRO A 252 24.85 4.89 11.63
N GLU A 253 25.07 4.43 12.86
CA GLU A 253 25.81 3.20 13.15
C GLU A 253 25.18 1.94 12.54
N LEU A 254 23.84 1.93 12.37
CA LEU A 254 23.13 0.87 11.66
C LEU A 254 23.61 0.70 10.21
N CYS A 255 24.15 1.77 9.60
CA CYS A 255 24.70 1.71 8.25
C CYS A 255 25.91 0.78 8.11
N ALA A 256 26.55 0.35 9.21
CA ALA A 256 27.56 -0.69 9.11
C ALA A 256 26.96 -2.02 8.64
N ALA A 257 25.67 -2.29 8.92
CA ALA A 257 24.98 -3.45 8.37
C ALA A 257 24.83 -3.39 6.85
N THR A 258 24.63 -2.20 6.25
CA THR A 258 24.52 -2.08 4.79
C THR A 258 25.83 -2.45 4.09
N VAL A 259 26.96 -2.24 4.77
CA VAL A 259 28.32 -2.54 4.28
C VAL A 259 28.72 -4.00 4.51
N LEU A 260 28.19 -4.65 5.54
CA LEU A 260 28.60 -5.99 5.96
C LEU A 260 27.63 -7.10 5.56
N CYS A 261 26.38 -6.77 5.25
CA CYS A 261 25.31 -7.73 5.05
C CYS A 261 24.94 -7.90 3.57
N GLU A 262 24.95 -9.13 3.09
CA GLU A 262 24.30 -9.46 1.82
C GLU A 262 22.77 -9.37 1.94
N VAL A 263 22.10 -9.27 0.80
CA VAL A 263 20.63 -9.27 0.70
C VAL A 263 20.05 -10.44 1.50
N LEU A 264 19.02 -10.20 2.30
CA LEU A 264 18.31 -11.20 3.07
C LEU A 264 17.49 -12.10 2.15
N ARG A 265 17.62 -13.43 2.33
CA ARG A 265 16.70 -14.42 1.74
C ARG A 265 15.45 -14.56 2.60
N ASP A 266 14.43 -15.24 2.07
CA ASP A 266 13.16 -15.46 2.78
C ASP A 266 13.33 -16.20 4.12
N ASP A 267 14.38 -17.01 4.26
CA ASP A 267 14.75 -17.82 5.43
C ASP A 267 15.71 -17.13 6.41
N GLU A 268 15.90 -15.82 6.28
CA GLU A 268 16.90 -15.07 7.04
C GLU A 268 16.35 -13.80 7.70
N ALA A 269 16.98 -13.37 8.78
CA ALA A 269 16.73 -12.07 9.43
C ALA A 269 18.06 -11.51 9.96
N LEU A 270 18.08 -10.22 10.31
CA LEU A 270 19.25 -9.59 10.92
C LEU A 270 18.87 -9.00 12.28
N LEU A 271 19.76 -9.16 13.27
CA LEU A 271 19.64 -8.54 14.58
C LEU A 271 20.79 -7.56 14.77
N ILE A 272 20.49 -6.31 15.14
CA ILE A 272 21.51 -5.30 15.43
C ILE A 272 21.28 -4.75 16.83
N GLN A 273 22.28 -4.85 17.70
CA GLN A 273 22.25 -4.30 19.06
C GLN A 273 23.35 -3.26 19.25
N GLY A 274 23.04 -2.20 19.99
CA GLY A 274 24.02 -1.21 20.45
C GLY A 274 24.15 0.02 19.55
N ALA A 275 23.29 0.20 18.54
CA ALA A 275 23.32 1.39 17.70
C ALA A 275 22.79 2.62 18.46
N ARG A 276 23.56 3.71 18.43
CA ARG A 276 23.24 4.94 19.16
C ARG A 276 22.47 5.94 18.32
N HIS A 277 21.70 6.80 18.98
CA HIS A 277 20.85 7.82 18.39
C HIS A 277 21.54 9.18 18.38
N PHE A 278 21.74 9.77 17.19
CA PHE A 278 22.56 10.97 17.04
C PHE A 278 21.79 12.25 16.73
N CYS A 279 20.54 12.15 16.26
CA CYS A 279 19.74 13.33 15.93
C CYS A 279 18.24 13.09 15.99
N ARG A 280 17.51 14.11 16.44
CA ARG A 280 16.05 14.17 16.37
C ARG A 280 15.61 14.67 14.99
N HIS A 281 14.41 14.27 14.58
CA HIS A 281 13.83 14.66 13.29
C HIS A 281 12.35 15.04 13.45
N ASN A 282 11.82 15.73 12.43
CA ASN A 282 10.40 15.96 12.26
C ASN A 282 9.95 15.44 10.89
N GLY A 283 8.65 15.22 10.76
CA GLY A 283 8.04 14.76 9.52
C GLY A 283 8.34 13.30 9.18
N PHE A 284 7.69 12.84 8.12
CA PHE A 284 7.72 11.47 7.61
C PHE A 284 7.62 11.52 6.07
N LEU A 285 8.21 10.55 5.38
CA LEU A 285 8.32 10.55 3.90
C LEU A 285 8.93 11.86 3.40
N ASP A 286 8.22 12.55 2.49
CA ASP A 286 8.70 13.75 1.82
C ASP A 286 8.77 14.99 2.73
N THR A 287 8.20 14.91 3.95
CA THR A 287 8.26 15.99 4.95
C THR A 287 9.39 15.84 5.97
N PHE A 288 10.19 14.78 5.84
CA PHE A 288 11.31 14.51 6.74
C PHE A 288 12.30 15.69 6.79
N SER A 289 12.68 16.07 8.00
CA SER A 289 13.64 17.15 8.26
C SER A 289 14.45 16.86 9.52
N PHE A 290 15.74 17.18 9.45
CA PHE A 290 16.61 17.17 10.63
C PHE A 290 16.19 18.29 11.58
N LEU A 291 16.05 18.00 12.88
CA LEU A 291 15.78 19.01 13.90
C LEU A 291 17.05 19.45 14.62
N GLU A 292 17.67 18.53 15.36
CA GLU A 292 18.82 18.82 16.22
C GLU A 292 19.63 17.55 16.53
N GLY A 293 20.89 17.73 16.92
CA GLY A 293 21.74 16.65 17.41
C GLY A 293 21.36 16.23 18.83
N VAL A 294 21.33 14.92 19.09
CA VAL A 294 21.12 14.33 20.42
C VAL A 294 22.46 14.29 21.15
N LYS A 295 22.52 14.83 22.37
CA LYS A 295 23.77 14.83 23.15
C LYS A 295 23.96 13.49 23.85
N ARG A 296 25.22 13.12 24.13
CA ARG A 296 25.53 11.89 24.90
C ARG A 296 24.87 11.81 26.29
N SER A 297 24.58 12.96 26.89
CA SER A 297 23.89 13.06 28.18
C SER A 297 22.38 12.84 28.09
N ASP A 298 21.81 12.87 26.87
CA ASP A 298 20.38 12.74 26.68
C ASP A 298 19.96 11.27 26.87
N PRO A 299 18.81 11.00 27.52
CA PRO A 299 18.33 9.63 27.72
C PRO A 299 18.13 8.85 26.42
N ASP A 300 17.79 9.57 25.33
CA ASP A 300 17.49 8.96 24.04
C ASP A 300 18.76 8.53 23.27
N PHE A 301 19.96 8.90 23.73
CA PHE A 301 21.22 8.69 23.00
C PHE A 301 21.60 7.20 22.90
N LEU A 302 21.48 6.48 24.01
CA LEU A 302 21.72 5.04 24.05
C LEU A 302 20.38 4.33 24.10
N ASN A 303 20.06 3.60 23.04
CA ASN A 303 18.90 2.70 23.02
C ASN A 303 19.40 1.25 23.03
N ASP A 304 19.18 0.56 24.14
CA ASP A 304 19.58 -0.85 24.30
C ASP A 304 18.69 -1.82 23.51
N ALA A 305 17.63 -1.31 22.85
CA ALA A 305 16.76 -2.11 22.04
C ALA A 305 17.50 -2.76 20.87
N VAL A 306 17.25 -4.06 20.69
CA VAL A 306 17.75 -4.83 19.55
C VAL A 306 16.86 -4.56 18.35
N GLN A 307 17.44 -4.06 17.27
CA GLN A 307 16.75 -3.92 15.99
C GLN A 307 16.57 -5.32 15.36
N VAL A 308 15.32 -5.72 15.16
CA VAL A 308 14.90 -6.93 14.45
C VAL A 308 14.57 -6.54 13.02
N VAL A 309 15.55 -6.73 12.14
CA VAL A 309 15.51 -6.33 10.73
C VAL A 309 14.88 -7.46 9.91
N ILE A 310 13.64 -7.22 9.45
CA ILE A 310 12.86 -8.17 8.67
C ILE A 310 12.19 -7.50 7.47
N ASP A 311 12.36 -8.08 6.29
CA ASP A 311 11.80 -7.55 5.05
C ASP A 311 10.46 -8.16 4.70
N ALA A 312 9.45 -7.34 4.39
CA ALA A 312 8.13 -7.80 3.95
C ALA A 312 8.08 -8.07 2.43
N ARG A 313 7.15 -8.91 1.97
CA ARG A 313 6.84 -9.00 0.53
C ARG A 313 6.31 -7.68 -0.02
N ILE A 314 6.66 -7.42 -1.27
CA ILE A 314 6.19 -6.26 -2.02
C ILE A 314 4.96 -6.69 -2.83
N TYR A 315 3.81 -6.11 -2.51
CA TYR A 315 2.52 -6.43 -3.14
C TYR A 315 2.20 -5.49 -4.31
N ASP A 316 2.71 -4.26 -4.31
CA ASP A 316 2.59 -3.33 -5.43
C ASP A 316 3.93 -3.22 -6.19
N SER A 317 3.96 -3.74 -7.42
CA SER A 317 5.11 -3.66 -8.33
C SER A 317 5.03 -2.46 -9.29
N GLY A 318 4.16 -1.48 -9.02
CA GLY A 318 3.93 -0.31 -9.87
C GLY A 318 5.18 0.51 -10.21
N GLY A 319 6.27 0.34 -9.46
CA GLY A 319 7.52 1.06 -9.67
C GLY A 319 7.42 2.53 -9.23
N MET A 320 8.59 3.17 -9.07
CA MET A 320 8.71 4.55 -8.63
C MET A 320 7.82 5.50 -9.46
N GLY A 321 6.93 6.23 -8.80
CA GLY A 321 6.13 7.30 -9.41
C GLY A 321 4.75 6.89 -9.96
N ARG A 322 4.30 5.65 -9.76
CA ARG A 322 2.88 5.29 -10.00
C ARG A 322 2.06 5.49 -8.72
N PRO A 323 0.79 5.94 -8.80
CA PRO A 323 -0.08 6.00 -7.64
C PRO A 323 -0.23 4.59 -7.07
N TYR A 324 0.03 4.45 -5.76
CA TYR A 324 -0.14 3.21 -5.00
C TYR A 324 -1.47 2.55 -5.37
N ARG A 325 -1.42 1.38 -6.01
CA ARG A 325 -2.60 0.54 -6.16
C ARG A 325 -2.64 -0.37 -4.96
N TYR A 326 -3.56 -0.10 -4.05
CA TYR A 326 -3.97 -1.06 -3.03
C TYR A 326 -4.56 -2.29 -3.73
N ASP A 327 -3.72 -3.26 -4.08
CA ASP A 327 -4.18 -4.58 -4.48
C ASP A 327 -4.48 -5.36 -3.19
N HIS A 328 -5.74 -5.35 -2.76
CA HIS A 328 -6.20 -6.02 -1.54
C HIS A 328 -6.09 -7.56 -1.59
N LYS A 329 -5.44 -8.12 -2.61
CA LYS A 329 -5.24 -9.55 -2.77
C LYS A 329 -4.28 -10.07 -1.71
N LEU A 330 -4.85 -10.65 -0.66
CA LEU A 330 -4.15 -11.55 0.23
C LEU A 330 -3.77 -12.82 -0.53
N GLN A 331 -2.56 -12.86 -1.09
CA GLN A 331 -1.99 -14.11 -1.58
C GLN A 331 -1.57 -14.95 -0.37
N VAL A 332 -2.11 -16.16 -0.29
CA VAL A 332 -1.94 -17.07 0.86
C VAL A 332 -0.45 -17.42 1.04
N GLU A 333 0.26 -17.55 -0.08
CA GLU A 333 1.69 -17.83 -0.15
C GLU A 333 2.53 -16.67 0.40
N ASP A 334 2.17 -15.42 0.07
CA ASP A 334 2.87 -14.24 0.57
C ASP A 334 2.63 -14.05 2.07
N ALA A 335 1.41 -14.32 2.55
CA ALA A 335 1.09 -14.30 3.97
C ALA A 335 1.90 -15.33 4.76
N GLN A 336 2.03 -16.56 4.24
CA GLN A 336 2.85 -17.59 4.85
C GLN A 336 4.33 -17.18 4.91
N ARG A 337 4.86 -16.63 3.81
CA ARG A 337 6.25 -16.15 3.74
C ARG A 337 6.50 -15.08 4.78
N ASP A 338 5.64 -14.06 4.87
CA ASP A 338 5.83 -12.96 5.81
C ASP A 338 5.65 -13.39 7.27
N LEU A 339 4.78 -14.38 7.55
CA LEU A 339 4.69 -15.01 8.87
C LEU A 339 5.98 -15.72 9.25
N GLN A 340 6.53 -16.52 8.34
CA GLN A 340 7.80 -17.21 8.56
C GLN A 340 8.94 -16.21 8.78
N LYS A 341 9.01 -15.13 7.98
CA LYS A 341 9.99 -14.06 8.11
C LYS A 341 9.94 -13.39 9.48
N ALA A 342 8.76 -12.95 9.91
CA ALA A 342 8.57 -12.35 11.23
C ALA A 342 8.94 -13.32 12.35
N PHE A 343 8.54 -14.59 12.21
CA PHE A 343 8.88 -15.64 13.18
C PHE A 343 10.40 -15.85 13.28
N ILE A 344 11.13 -15.86 12.16
CA ILE A 344 12.60 -16.00 12.15
C ILE A 344 13.25 -14.84 12.90
N GLY A 345 12.78 -13.61 12.68
CA GLY A 345 13.24 -12.43 13.40
C GLY A 345 13.00 -12.53 14.91
N PHE A 346 11.77 -12.81 15.32
CA PHE A 346 11.40 -12.89 16.74
C PHE A 346 12.01 -14.08 17.47
N GLN A 347 11.98 -15.26 16.87
CA GLN A 347 12.57 -16.46 17.45
C GLN A 347 14.10 -16.33 17.52
N GLY A 348 14.73 -15.81 16.45
CA GLY A 348 16.16 -15.51 16.45
C GLY A 348 16.54 -14.53 17.56
N ALA A 349 15.73 -13.48 17.75
CA ALA A 349 15.93 -12.51 18.83
C ALA A 349 15.85 -13.18 20.20
N LEU A 350 14.87 -14.04 20.47
CA LEU A 350 14.75 -14.76 21.74
C LEU A 350 15.82 -15.85 21.96
N GLN A 351 16.37 -16.42 20.88
CA GLN A 351 17.51 -17.35 20.97
C GLN A 351 18.78 -16.62 21.41
N VAL A 352 19.02 -15.41 20.89
CA VAL A 352 20.20 -14.61 21.22
C VAL A 352 20.01 -13.82 22.53
N TYR A 353 18.80 -13.32 22.78
CA TYR A 353 18.42 -12.48 23.90
C TYR A 353 17.15 -13.01 24.62
N PRO A 354 17.26 -14.09 25.42
CA PRO A 354 16.09 -14.77 26.01
C PRO A 354 15.24 -13.95 26.97
N ALA A 355 15.79 -12.86 27.52
CA ALA A 355 15.09 -11.94 28.41
C ALA A 355 14.22 -10.92 27.65
N SER A 356 14.44 -10.73 26.35
CA SER A 356 13.80 -9.70 25.53
C SER A 356 12.43 -10.15 25.04
N ARG A 357 11.48 -10.34 25.96
CA ARG A 357 10.17 -10.97 25.68
C ARG A 357 9.05 -10.03 25.22
N SER A 358 9.35 -8.75 25.01
CA SER A 358 8.43 -7.78 24.40
C SER A 358 9.04 -7.20 23.13
N CYS A 359 8.22 -6.94 22.12
CA CYS A 359 8.67 -6.37 20.86
C CYS A 359 7.77 -5.22 20.40
N ALA A 360 8.37 -4.11 19.99
CA ALA A 360 7.70 -2.96 19.39
C ALA A 360 7.71 -3.06 17.86
N THR A 361 6.53 -2.95 17.27
CA THR A 361 6.31 -3.01 15.82
C THR A 361 5.14 -2.11 15.40
N GLY A 362 4.73 -2.19 14.14
CA GLY A 362 3.59 -1.44 13.61
C GLY A 362 3.19 -1.95 12.23
N ASN A 363 2.86 -1.02 11.33
CA ASN A 363 2.36 -1.30 9.98
C ASN A 363 3.46 -1.81 9.01
N TRP A 364 4.10 -2.93 9.37
CA TRP A 364 5.19 -3.57 8.65
C TRP A 364 4.80 -3.97 7.23
N GLY A 365 5.45 -3.35 6.24
CA GLY A 365 5.20 -3.62 4.82
C GLY A 365 3.89 -3.05 4.27
N CYS A 366 3.25 -2.11 4.98
CA CYS A 366 1.93 -1.59 4.57
C CYS A 366 1.99 -0.27 3.79
N GLY A 367 3.07 0.50 3.92
CA GLY A 367 3.27 1.74 3.16
C GLY A 367 3.82 1.46 1.77
N ALA A 368 5.13 1.67 1.60
CA ALA A 368 5.82 1.52 0.32
C ALA A 368 5.63 0.15 -0.37
N PHE A 369 5.38 -0.91 0.40
CA PHE A 369 5.24 -2.27 -0.13
C PHE A 369 3.78 -2.67 -0.42
N GLY A 370 2.80 -1.82 -0.09
CA GLY A 370 1.39 -2.02 -0.46
C GLY A 370 0.65 -3.12 0.31
N GLY A 371 1.20 -3.63 1.42
CA GLY A 371 0.54 -4.65 2.24
C GLY A 371 -0.66 -4.12 3.03
N SER A 372 -1.62 -4.99 3.33
CA SER A 372 -2.76 -4.65 4.20
C SER A 372 -2.35 -4.64 5.68
N ALA A 373 -2.52 -3.50 6.36
CA ALA A 373 -2.23 -3.37 7.79
C ALA A 373 -3.05 -4.37 8.63
N ALA A 374 -4.33 -4.58 8.30
CA ALA A 374 -5.19 -5.54 8.99
C ALA A 374 -4.63 -6.96 8.95
N VAL A 375 -4.13 -7.39 7.79
CA VAL A 375 -3.50 -8.70 7.63
C VAL A 375 -2.17 -8.76 8.37
N LYS A 376 -1.35 -7.72 8.22
CA LYS A 376 0.01 -7.66 8.79
C LYS A 376 0.01 -7.65 10.31
N VAL A 377 -1.00 -7.07 10.95
CA VAL A 377 -1.24 -7.21 12.39
C VAL A 377 -1.34 -8.70 12.77
N PHE A 378 -2.21 -9.46 12.11
CA PHE A 378 -2.42 -10.88 12.43
C PHE A 378 -1.19 -11.74 12.14
N ILE A 379 -0.49 -11.47 11.04
CA ILE A 379 0.76 -12.15 10.69
C ILE A 379 1.79 -11.96 11.80
N GLN A 380 2.03 -10.72 12.22
CA GLN A 380 3.00 -10.40 13.27
C GLN A 380 2.59 -10.98 14.62
N TRP A 381 1.29 -10.94 14.93
CA TRP A 381 0.75 -11.49 16.18
C TRP A 381 0.94 -13.00 16.26
N MET A 382 0.61 -13.75 15.21
CA MET A 382 0.85 -15.19 15.14
C MET A 382 2.34 -15.51 15.23
N ALA A 383 3.19 -14.81 14.48
CA ALA A 383 4.63 -15.01 14.50
C ALA A 383 5.24 -14.75 15.88
N ALA A 384 4.84 -13.66 16.55
CA ALA A 384 5.30 -13.30 17.89
C ALA A 384 4.89 -14.35 18.94
N SER A 385 3.64 -14.81 18.87
CA SER A 385 3.10 -15.84 19.76
C SER A 385 3.83 -17.17 19.58
N LEU A 386 4.04 -17.60 18.33
CA LEU A 386 4.80 -18.82 18.01
C LEU A 386 6.27 -18.74 18.45
N ALA A 387 6.89 -17.56 18.34
CA ALA A 387 8.26 -17.35 18.78
C ALA A 387 8.40 -17.39 20.31
N GLY A 388 7.31 -17.15 21.05
CA GLY A 388 7.29 -17.14 22.51
C GLY A 388 7.45 -15.74 23.13
N LEU A 389 7.11 -14.68 22.39
CA LEU A 389 7.00 -13.33 22.97
C LEU A 389 5.82 -13.26 23.93
N GLU A 390 5.97 -12.52 25.01
CA GLU A 390 4.91 -12.28 26.00
C GLU A 390 3.99 -11.14 25.55
N SER A 391 4.56 -10.11 24.91
CA SER A 391 3.79 -8.99 24.39
C SER A 391 4.33 -8.41 23.08
N LEU A 392 3.42 -7.90 22.26
CA LEU A 392 3.69 -7.14 21.05
C LEU A 392 3.13 -5.72 21.21
N GLU A 393 3.99 -4.72 21.28
CA GLU A 393 3.59 -3.31 21.27
C GLU A 393 3.35 -2.86 19.84
N TYR A 394 2.11 -2.47 19.53
CA TYR A 394 1.71 -2.14 18.17
C TYR A 394 1.49 -0.64 18.01
N PHE A 395 2.25 -0.02 17.11
CA PHE A 395 2.19 1.39 16.76
C PHE A 395 1.47 1.57 15.41
N PRO A 396 0.19 1.99 15.39
CA PRO A 396 -0.59 2.15 14.15
C PRO A 396 -0.25 3.42 13.37
N TRP A 397 0.57 4.31 13.93
CA TRP A 397 0.97 5.60 13.37
C TRP A 397 -0.23 6.51 13.03
N ASP A 398 -0.76 6.47 11.81
CA ASP A 398 -1.91 7.26 11.35
C ASP A 398 -3.15 6.41 11.01
N ASP A 399 -3.07 5.10 11.17
CA ASP A 399 -4.18 4.18 10.85
C ASP A 399 -5.21 4.11 12.00
N GLY A 400 -6.18 5.02 11.96
CA GLY A 400 -7.28 5.05 12.91
C GLY A 400 -8.20 3.82 12.86
N VAL A 401 -8.24 3.11 11.73
CA VAL A 401 -9.07 1.90 11.57
C VAL A 401 -8.45 0.74 12.34
N ILE A 402 -7.14 0.52 12.17
CA ILE A 402 -6.39 -0.51 12.92
C ILE A 402 -6.34 -0.17 14.40
N HIS A 403 -6.16 1.11 14.74
CA HIS A 403 -6.21 1.54 16.13
C HIS A 403 -7.56 1.19 16.78
N GLN A 404 -8.69 1.52 16.14
CA GLN A 404 -10.02 1.18 16.65
C GLN A 404 -10.22 -0.34 16.73
N PHE A 405 -9.83 -1.08 15.69
CA PHE A 405 -9.94 -2.53 15.65
C PHE A 405 -9.18 -3.21 16.81
N LEU A 406 -7.93 -2.84 17.03
CA LEU A 406 -7.12 -3.38 18.13
C LEU A 406 -7.68 -2.97 19.49
N SER A 407 -8.16 -1.73 19.63
CA SER A 407 -8.79 -1.26 20.87
C SER A 407 -10.04 -2.08 21.23
N ASP A 408 -10.86 -2.44 20.24
CA ASP A 408 -12.12 -3.14 20.48
C ASP A 408 -11.95 -4.66 20.64
N SER A 409 -10.87 -5.23 20.09
CA SER A 409 -10.74 -6.68 19.93
C SER A 409 -9.53 -7.33 20.59
N ALA A 410 -8.50 -6.57 20.99
CA ALA A 410 -7.26 -7.15 21.51
C ALA A 410 -7.48 -8.06 22.74
N ASP A 411 -8.37 -7.66 23.66
CA ASP A 411 -8.70 -8.45 24.85
C ASP A 411 -9.44 -9.74 24.48
N VAL A 412 -10.35 -9.69 23.49
CA VAL A 412 -11.10 -10.86 23.02
C VAL A 412 -10.18 -11.89 22.38
N PHE A 413 -9.20 -11.43 21.60
CA PHE A 413 -8.22 -12.30 20.96
C PHE A 413 -7.15 -12.82 21.91
N SER A 414 -6.95 -12.23 23.09
CA SER A 414 -5.94 -12.70 24.06
C SER A 414 -6.19 -14.13 24.57
N GLU A 415 -7.43 -14.61 24.51
CA GLU A 415 -7.81 -15.99 24.86
C GLU A 415 -7.77 -16.95 23.65
N ALA A 416 -7.54 -16.44 22.44
CA ALA A 416 -7.54 -17.23 21.23
C ALA A 416 -6.18 -17.89 20.97
N THR A 417 -6.19 -18.96 20.17
CA THR A 417 -4.97 -19.63 19.70
C THR A 417 -4.53 -19.11 18.33
N VAL A 418 -3.24 -19.29 18.03
CA VAL A 418 -2.67 -19.09 16.69
C VAL A 418 -3.46 -19.87 15.64
N GLY A 419 -3.91 -21.10 15.97
CA GLY A 419 -4.71 -21.89 15.04
C GLY A 419 -6.07 -21.30 14.73
N GLN A 420 -6.78 -20.78 15.74
CA GLN A 420 -8.05 -20.09 15.54
C GLN A 420 -7.87 -18.82 14.68
N LEU A 421 -6.81 -18.05 14.92
CA LEU A 421 -6.52 -16.85 14.16
C LEU A 421 -6.14 -17.17 12.70
N CYS A 422 -5.34 -18.22 12.48
CA CYS A 422 -4.98 -18.70 11.15
C CYS A 422 -6.22 -19.16 10.35
N GLN A 423 -7.15 -19.88 10.99
CA GLN A 423 -8.41 -20.29 10.37
C GLN A 423 -9.26 -19.07 9.98
N ALA A 424 -9.35 -18.06 10.85
CA ALA A 424 -10.08 -16.83 10.57
C ALA A 424 -9.47 -16.07 9.37
N LEU A 425 -8.14 -15.96 9.31
CA LEU A 425 -7.43 -15.32 8.21
C LEU A 425 -7.66 -16.05 6.88
N ARG A 426 -7.57 -17.39 6.85
CA ARG A 426 -7.86 -18.17 5.64
C ARG A 426 -9.32 -18.06 5.22
N ARG A 427 -10.25 -18.03 6.17
CA ARG A 427 -11.68 -17.84 5.87
C ARG A 427 -11.94 -16.45 5.27
N ALA A 428 -11.32 -15.41 5.81
CA ALA A 428 -11.39 -14.06 5.27
C ALA A 428 -10.80 -13.98 3.86
N ALA A 429 -9.64 -14.62 3.61
CA ALA A 429 -9.04 -14.70 2.28
C ALA A 429 -9.96 -15.38 1.26
N GLN A 430 -10.61 -16.49 1.64
CA GLN A 430 -11.57 -17.20 0.78
C GLN A 430 -12.78 -16.32 0.45
N LEU A 431 -13.35 -15.66 1.45
CA LEU A 431 -14.50 -14.77 1.26
C LEU A 431 -14.13 -13.56 0.39
N GLN A 432 -12.93 -13.00 0.55
CA GLN A 432 -12.44 -11.93 -0.33
C GLN A 432 -12.27 -12.43 -1.77
N MET A 433 -11.75 -13.64 -2.00
CA MET A 433 -11.65 -14.21 -3.35
C MET A 433 -13.01 -14.53 -4.00
N GLU A 434 -14.02 -14.87 -3.19
CA GLU A 434 -15.40 -15.02 -3.63
C GLU A 434 -15.99 -13.66 -3.99
N LEU A 435 -15.82 -12.67 -3.12
CA LEU A 435 -16.26 -11.29 -3.33
C LEU A 435 -15.58 -10.64 -4.53
N ASP A 436 -14.27 -10.77 -4.71
CA ASP A 436 -13.52 -10.22 -5.83
C ASP A 436 -13.91 -10.89 -7.15
N ARG A 437 -14.28 -12.17 -7.14
CA ARG A 437 -14.86 -12.85 -8.31
C ARG A 437 -16.21 -12.26 -8.68
N ASP A 438 -16.99 -11.85 -7.70
CA ASP A 438 -18.27 -11.18 -7.92
C ASP A 438 -18.08 -9.71 -8.29
N VAL A 439 -17.16 -8.97 -7.65
CA VAL A 439 -16.87 -7.56 -7.92
C VAL A 439 -16.22 -7.36 -9.28
N LYS A 440 -15.32 -8.25 -9.71
CA LYS A 440 -14.74 -8.20 -11.06
C LYS A 440 -15.76 -8.54 -12.16
N ARG A 441 -16.88 -9.17 -11.78
CA ARG A 441 -18.07 -9.32 -12.64
C ARG A 441 -18.92 -8.04 -12.67
N TYR A 442 -18.80 -7.15 -11.68
CA TYR A 442 -19.51 -5.87 -11.58
C TYR A 442 -18.70 -4.63 -12.03
N GLU A 443 -17.35 -4.67 -12.03
CA GLU A 443 -16.50 -3.54 -12.43
C GLU A 443 -16.65 -3.15 -13.91
N ASP A 444 -17.01 -4.08 -14.78
CA ASP A 444 -17.33 -3.79 -16.19
C ASP A 444 -18.71 -3.11 -16.36
N ASP A 445 -19.64 -3.27 -15.40
CA ASP A 445 -21.00 -2.71 -15.43
C ASP A 445 -21.15 -1.38 -14.64
N GLY A 446 -20.22 -1.07 -13.74
CA GLY A 446 -20.35 0.01 -12.73
C GLY A 446 -20.26 1.44 -13.27
N ALA A 447 -19.50 1.68 -14.35
CA ALA A 447 -19.31 3.01 -14.92
C ALA A 447 -20.58 3.56 -15.60
N GLU A 448 -21.47 2.67 -16.04
CA GLU A 448 -22.70 3.00 -16.75
C GLU A 448 -23.86 3.18 -15.77
N PHE A 449 -23.88 2.37 -14.69
CA PHE A 449 -24.80 2.48 -13.56
C PHE A 449 -24.69 3.84 -12.84
N LEU A 450 -23.46 4.30 -12.56
CA LEU A 450 -23.21 5.57 -11.88
C LEU A 450 -23.67 6.79 -12.71
N ARG A 451 -23.63 6.68 -14.05
CA ARG A 451 -23.97 7.76 -14.99
C ARG A 451 -25.45 7.81 -15.36
N GLY A 452 -26.14 6.66 -15.42
CA GLY A 452 -27.61 6.62 -15.46
C GLY A 452 -28.22 7.25 -14.21
N GLY A 453 -27.58 7.06 -13.04
CA GLY A 453 -27.93 7.75 -11.81
C GLY A 453 -27.72 9.28 -11.89
N LEU A 454 -26.61 9.72 -12.49
CA LEU A 454 -26.34 11.14 -12.72
C LEU A 454 -27.32 11.80 -13.71
N ALA A 455 -27.69 11.09 -14.79
CA ALA A 455 -28.68 11.57 -15.76
C ALA A 455 -30.06 11.72 -15.14
N ALA A 456 -30.47 10.76 -14.31
CA ALA A 456 -31.72 10.82 -13.56
C ALA A 456 -31.71 11.95 -12.52
N LEU A 457 -30.59 12.15 -11.83
CA LEU A 457 -30.41 13.26 -10.90
C LEU A 457 -30.51 14.63 -11.61
N LEU A 458 -29.92 14.77 -12.80
CA LEU A 458 -30.03 15.99 -13.62
C LEU A 458 -31.44 16.22 -14.15
N TYR A 459 -32.13 15.16 -14.60
CA TYR A 459 -33.51 15.27 -15.08
C TYR A 459 -34.46 15.72 -13.96
N THR A 460 -34.40 15.05 -12.81
CA THR A 460 -35.27 15.32 -11.65
C THR A 460 -35.02 16.69 -11.03
N THR A 461 -33.77 17.14 -10.98
CA THR A 461 -33.44 18.50 -10.52
C THR A 461 -33.98 19.58 -11.46
N VAL A 462 -33.96 19.34 -12.78
CA VAL A 462 -34.50 20.29 -13.77
C VAL A 462 -36.04 20.30 -13.79
N THR A 463 -36.68 19.13 -13.76
CA THR A 463 -38.15 19.02 -13.81
C THR A 463 -38.81 19.43 -12.49
N SER A 464 -38.19 19.13 -11.36
CA SER A 464 -38.67 19.48 -10.02
C SER A 464 -38.19 20.86 -9.53
N ARG A 465 -37.54 21.65 -10.39
CA ARG A 465 -36.93 22.96 -10.04
C ARG A 465 -36.04 22.91 -8.78
N GLY A 466 -35.34 21.79 -8.58
CA GLY A 466 -34.44 21.56 -7.45
C GLY A 466 -35.11 21.27 -6.10
N ALA A 467 -36.44 21.07 -6.04
CA ALA A 467 -37.15 20.96 -4.76
C ALA A 467 -37.12 19.55 -4.13
N VAL A 468 -37.17 18.48 -4.92
CA VAL A 468 -37.25 17.08 -4.44
C VAL A 468 -36.61 16.13 -5.46
N VAL A 469 -35.85 15.14 -4.98
CA VAL A 469 -35.32 14.03 -5.78
C VAL A 469 -36.03 12.74 -5.37
N PHE A 470 -36.73 12.07 -6.29
CA PHE A 470 -37.45 10.84 -5.98
C PHE A 470 -36.57 9.60 -6.22
N PRO A 471 -36.34 8.72 -5.22
CA PRO A 471 -35.46 7.55 -5.36
C PRO A 471 -35.88 6.57 -6.47
N HIS A 472 -37.18 6.44 -6.73
CA HIS A 472 -37.69 5.54 -7.78
C HIS A 472 -37.35 6.05 -9.20
N GLU A 473 -37.26 7.36 -9.40
CA GLU A 473 -36.85 7.96 -10.68
C GLU A 473 -35.35 7.74 -10.93
N ILE A 474 -34.53 7.80 -9.87
CA ILE A 474 -33.11 7.45 -9.99
C ILE A 474 -32.95 5.98 -10.40
N ALA A 475 -33.65 5.07 -9.72
CA ALA A 475 -33.64 3.65 -10.06
C ALA A 475 -34.09 3.40 -11.52
N ASN A 476 -35.18 4.03 -11.96
CA ASN A 476 -35.68 3.88 -13.33
C ASN A 476 -34.75 4.50 -14.38
N GLY A 477 -34.05 5.60 -14.07
CA GLY A 477 -33.04 6.16 -14.98
C GLY A 477 -31.80 5.27 -15.11
N MET A 478 -31.34 4.67 -14.02
CA MET A 478 -30.24 3.70 -14.03
C MET A 478 -30.58 2.44 -14.82
N LEU A 479 -31.78 1.89 -14.60
CA LEU A 479 -32.27 0.74 -15.36
C LEU A 479 -32.48 1.09 -16.85
N GLY A 480 -32.99 2.28 -17.15
CA GLY A 480 -33.15 2.77 -18.53
C GLY A 480 -31.82 2.92 -19.27
N ALA A 481 -30.77 3.36 -18.58
CA ALA A 481 -29.42 3.41 -19.16
C ALA A 481 -28.89 2.01 -19.49
N LEU A 482 -29.02 1.06 -18.56
CA LEU A 482 -28.60 -0.34 -18.74
C LEU A 482 -29.33 -1.02 -19.91
N VAL A 483 -30.64 -0.80 -20.01
CA VAL A 483 -31.44 -1.37 -21.11
C VAL A 483 -31.03 -0.76 -22.46
N ALA A 484 -30.76 0.55 -22.53
CA ALA A 484 -30.40 1.21 -23.78
C ALA A 484 -29.08 0.71 -24.38
N ILE A 485 -28.08 0.41 -23.55
CA ILE A 485 -26.77 -0.06 -24.03
C ILE A 485 -26.77 -1.55 -24.42
N THR A 486 -27.77 -2.32 -23.98
CA THR A 486 -27.83 -3.78 -24.17
C THR A 486 -27.81 -4.16 -25.66
N ALA A 487 -28.51 -3.40 -26.51
CA ALA A 487 -28.52 -3.66 -27.95
C ALA A 487 -27.17 -3.33 -28.63
N THR A 488 -26.38 -2.46 -28.02
CA THR A 488 -25.14 -1.91 -28.57
C THR A 488 -23.87 -2.51 -27.95
N CYS A 489 -23.99 -3.36 -26.93
CA CYS A 489 -22.89 -3.81 -26.07
C CYS A 489 -21.69 -4.41 -26.83
N ALA A 490 -21.95 -4.98 -28.00
CA ALA A 490 -20.95 -5.58 -28.85
C ALA A 490 -20.43 -4.59 -29.93
N SER A 491 -21.28 -3.67 -30.39
CA SER A 491 -21.08 -2.98 -31.67
C SER A 491 -20.67 -1.52 -31.56
N VAL A 492 -20.43 -0.97 -30.37
CA VAL A 492 -20.10 0.45 -30.20
C VAL A 492 -18.90 0.66 -29.30
N HIS A 493 -18.16 1.74 -29.52
CA HIS A 493 -17.06 2.15 -28.64
C HIS A 493 -17.56 2.61 -27.27
N THR A 494 -16.69 2.50 -26.26
CA THR A 494 -17.00 2.86 -24.87
C THR A 494 -17.56 4.28 -24.74
N TYR A 495 -17.03 5.27 -25.48
CA TYR A 495 -17.53 6.65 -25.41
C TYR A 495 -18.95 6.81 -25.98
N ALA A 496 -19.35 5.99 -26.96
CA ALA A 496 -20.68 6.02 -27.54
C ALA A 496 -21.70 5.36 -26.61
N ALA A 497 -21.33 4.27 -25.93
CA ALA A 497 -22.14 3.63 -24.89
C ALA A 497 -22.55 4.64 -23.79
N LEU A 498 -21.64 5.56 -23.41
CA LEU A 498 -21.93 6.64 -22.45
C LEU A 498 -23.08 7.55 -22.90
N ILE A 499 -23.05 7.98 -24.17
CA ILE A 499 -24.06 8.89 -24.73
C ILE A 499 -25.41 8.17 -24.86
N ILE A 500 -25.37 6.90 -25.28
CA ILE A 500 -26.54 6.05 -25.48
C ILE A 500 -27.25 5.78 -24.16
N GLY A 501 -26.51 5.43 -23.11
CA GLY A 501 -27.05 5.21 -21.76
C GLY A 501 -27.68 6.48 -21.17
N PHE A 502 -27.03 7.65 -21.33
CA PHE A 502 -27.57 8.93 -20.87
C PHE A 502 -28.92 9.27 -21.52
N ILE A 503 -29.00 9.15 -22.86
CA ILE A 503 -30.26 9.40 -23.59
C ILE A 503 -31.30 8.33 -23.26
N GLY A 504 -30.89 7.09 -23.04
CA GLY A 504 -31.74 5.99 -22.59
C GLY A 504 -32.40 6.26 -21.24
N SER A 505 -31.65 6.80 -20.27
CA SER A 505 -32.20 7.25 -18.99
C SER A 505 -33.23 8.36 -19.16
N LEU A 506 -32.96 9.36 -20.00
CA LEU A 506 -33.91 10.46 -20.24
C LEU A 506 -35.19 9.97 -20.93
N ALA A 507 -35.06 9.04 -21.87
CA ALA A 507 -36.19 8.44 -22.56
C ALA A 507 -37.10 7.65 -21.60
N ALA A 508 -36.52 6.89 -20.65
CA ALA A 508 -37.29 6.18 -19.62
C ALA A 508 -38.12 7.15 -18.78
N LEU A 509 -37.47 8.19 -18.23
CA LEU A 509 -38.12 9.13 -17.33
C LEU A 509 -39.20 9.98 -18.02
N ALA A 510 -38.89 10.49 -19.22
CA ALA A 510 -39.87 11.22 -20.01
C ALA A 510 -41.07 10.36 -20.42
N SER A 511 -40.85 9.08 -20.71
CA SER A 511 -41.91 8.14 -21.05
C SER A 511 -42.80 7.83 -19.84
N ASN A 512 -42.22 7.60 -18.67
CA ASN A 512 -43.00 7.36 -17.44
C ASN A 512 -43.92 8.54 -17.11
N GLU A 513 -43.41 9.76 -17.21
CA GLU A 513 -44.20 10.98 -17.04
C GLU A 513 -45.33 11.09 -18.07
N LEU A 514 -45.07 10.74 -19.34
CA LEU A 514 -46.08 10.75 -20.39
C LEU A 514 -47.20 9.71 -20.14
N ILE A 515 -46.84 8.52 -19.67
CA ILE A 515 -47.78 7.44 -19.35
C ILE A 515 -48.67 7.83 -18.18
N LEU A 516 -48.10 8.46 -17.15
CA LEU A 516 -48.85 8.99 -16.02
C LEU A 516 -49.85 10.07 -16.46
N ARG A 517 -49.45 10.97 -17.38
CA ARG A 517 -50.36 11.96 -17.98
C ARG A 517 -51.49 11.34 -18.79
N CYS A 518 -51.24 10.18 -19.39
CA CYS A 518 -52.27 9.37 -20.06
C CYS A 518 -53.19 8.62 -19.09
N HIS A 519 -53.03 8.80 -17.78
CA HIS A 519 -53.79 8.12 -16.72
C HIS A 519 -53.68 6.59 -16.81
N LEU A 520 -52.50 6.12 -17.26
CA LEU A 520 -52.14 4.70 -17.25
C LEU A 520 -51.21 4.47 -16.06
N ASP A 521 -51.55 3.46 -15.25
CA ASP A 521 -50.78 3.12 -14.06
C ASP A 521 -49.72 2.08 -14.40
N ASP A 522 -48.46 2.51 -14.46
CA ASP A 522 -47.28 1.66 -14.61
C ASP A 522 -46.47 1.73 -13.31
N PRO A 523 -46.74 0.83 -12.35
CA PRO A 523 -46.29 0.98 -10.96
C PRO A 523 -44.77 0.88 -10.80
N VAL A 524 -44.08 0.29 -11.76
CA VAL A 524 -42.62 0.12 -11.74
C VAL A 524 -41.89 0.87 -12.86
N GLY A 525 -42.62 1.57 -13.74
CA GLY A 525 -42.04 2.25 -14.90
C GLY A 525 -41.48 1.29 -15.96
N ALA A 526 -42.05 0.09 -16.07
CA ALA A 526 -41.59 -0.95 -16.98
C ALA A 526 -41.66 -0.52 -18.44
N VAL A 527 -42.67 0.28 -18.84
CA VAL A 527 -42.82 0.74 -20.21
C VAL A 527 -41.78 1.81 -20.56
N GLY A 528 -41.42 2.69 -19.63
CA GLY A 528 -40.33 3.64 -19.85
C GLY A 528 -38.97 2.93 -19.99
N VAL A 529 -38.65 2.04 -19.04
CA VAL A 529 -37.37 1.33 -19.02
C VAL A 529 -37.25 0.31 -20.16
N HIS A 530 -38.21 -0.61 -20.31
CA HIS A 530 -38.12 -1.70 -21.29
C HIS A 530 -38.74 -1.35 -22.65
N GLY A 531 -39.60 -0.34 -22.73
CA GLY A 531 -40.19 0.11 -23.98
C GLY A 531 -39.38 1.25 -24.60
N ALA A 532 -39.39 2.42 -23.97
CA ALA A 532 -38.79 3.64 -24.54
C ALA A 532 -37.26 3.55 -24.62
N SER A 533 -36.57 3.14 -23.54
CA SER A 533 -35.11 3.02 -23.56
C SER A 533 -34.62 1.89 -24.46
N ALA A 534 -35.34 0.77 -24.56
CA ALA A 534 -35.01 -0.31 -25.49
C ALA A 534 -35.18 0.10 -26.96
N LEU A 535 -36.23 0.85 -27.28
CA LEU A 535 -36.45 1.40 -28.62
C LEU A 535 -35.32 2.36 -29.01
N TRP A 536 -34.89 3.20 -28.06
CA TRP A 536 -33.71 4.04 -28.25
C TRP A 536 -32.44 3.20 -28.45
N GLY A 537 -32.22 2.16 -27.65
CA GLY A 537 -31.07 1.26 -27.80
C GLY A 537 -31.00 0.61 -29.19
N LEU A 538 -32.13 0.13 -29.71
CA LEU A 538 -32.21 -0.41 -31.08
C LEU A 538 -31.92 0.67 -32.15
N ALA A 539 -32.43 1.88 -31.97
CA ALA A 539 -32.10 3.00 -32.85
C ALA A 539 -30.60 3.35 -32.78
N ALA A 540 -30.01 3.31 -31.59
CA ALA A 540 -28.60 3.60 -31.36
C ALA A 540 -27.67 2.62 -32.08
N VAL A 541 -28.03 1.33 -32.20
CA VAL A 541 -27.30 0.38 -33.07
C VAL A 541 -27.26 0.88 -34.52
N GLY A 542 -28.38 1.37 -35.04
CA GLY A 542 -28.47 1.92 -36.39
C GLY A 542 -27.65 3.20 -36.62
N LEU A 543 -27.33 3.92 -35.55
CA LEU A 543 -26.64 5.21 -35.57
C LEU A 543 -25.14 5.09 -35.27
N PHE A 544 -24.78 4.35 -34.23
CA PHE A 544 -23.43 4.35 -33.62
C PHE A 544 -22.64 3.06 -33.86
N ALA A 545 -23.21 2.02 -34.48
CA ALA A 545 -22.49 0.76 -34.68
C ALA A 545 -21.21 0.96 -35.51
N ASP A 546 -20.11 0.34 -35.09
CA ASP A 546 -18.83 0.34 -35.78
C ASP A 546 -18.40 -1.10 -36.10
N GLY A 547 -18.31 -1.40 -37.40
CA GLY A 547 -17.89 -2.70 -37.92
C GLY A 547 -16.38 -2.90 -37.94
N GLU A 548 -15.57 -1.89 -37.57
CA GLU A 548 -14.12 -2.01 -37.44
C GLU A 548 -13.69 -2.56 -36.06
N LEU A 549 -14.65 -2.71 -35.13
CA LEU A 549 -14.39 -3.30 -33.81
C LEU A 549 -14.04 -4.79 -33.90
N PRO A 550 -12.97 -5.24 -33.23
CA PRO A 550 -12.49 -6.62 -33.33
C PRO A 550 -13.48 -7.62 -32.74
N GLY A 551 -13.80 -8.67 -33.51
CA GLY A 551 -14.57 -9.82 -33.05
C GLY A 551 -16.04 -9.87 -33.50
N ILE A 552 -16.54 -8.89 -34.25
CA ILE A 552 -17.95 -8.79 -34.64
C ILE A 552 -18.11 -8.43 -36.13
N GLN A 553 -19.10 -9.01 -36.79
CA GLN A 553 -19.49 -8.67 -38.17
C GLN A 553 -20.81 -7.90 -38.18
N VAL A 554 -20.76 -6.59 -37.94
CA VAL A 554 -21.91 -5.68 -38.00
C VAL A 554 -21.61 -4.59 -39.04
N ALA A 555 -22.63 -4.19 -39.81
CA ALA A 555 -22.49 -3.07 -40.73
C ALA A 555 -22.36 -1.76 -39.95
N ASN A 556 -21.59 -0.80 -40.48
CA ASN A 556 -21.46 0.50 -39.83
C ASN A 556 -22.83 1.21 -39.72
N GLY A 557 -23.05 1.87 -38.59
CA GLY A 557 -24.14 2.80 -38.34
C GLY A 557 -23.94 4.12 -39.07
N LEU A 558 -24.99 4.95 -39.08
CA LEU A 558 -25.03 6.18 -39.87
C LEU A 558 -23.90 7.17 -39.52
N PHE A 559 -23.50 7.26 -38.26
CA PHE A 559 -22.41 8.15 -37.82
C PHE A 559 -21.02 7.57 -38.03
N CYS A 560 -20.90 6.26 -38.27
CA CYS A 560 -19.64 5.57 -38.56
C CYS A 560 -19.44 5.32 -40.07
N GLY A 561 -20.05 6.16 -40.92
CA GLY A 561 -19.93 6.09 -42.39
C GLY A 561 -20.83 5.06 -43.07
N GLY A 562 -21.75 4.43 -42.33
CA GLY A 562 -22.72 3.49 -42.87
C GLY A 562 -23.95 4.13 -43.52
N SER A 563 -24.81 3.28 -44.11
CA SER A 563 -26.08 3.73 -44.72
C SER A 563 -27.25 3.65 -43.75
N ALA A 564 -28.32 4.43 -43.99
CA ALA A 564 -29.57 4.39 -43.21
C ALA A 564 -30.28 3.03 -43.21
N ARG A 565 -29.79 2.06 -43.99
CA ARG A 565 -30.29 0.68 -44.03
C ARG A 565 -30.25 0.00 -42.67
N LEU A 566 -29.17 0.16 -41.90
CA LEU A 566 -29.04 -0.49 -40.59
C LEU A 566 -30.10 0.04 -39.61
N LEU A 567 -30.26 1.36 -39.54
CA LEU A 567 -31.33 1.99 -38.75
C LEU A 567 -32.71 1.50 -39.18
N GLY A 568 -32.98 1.42 -40.49
CA GLY A 568 -34.25 0.88 -41.01
C GLY A 568 -34.51 -0.57 -40.60
N VAL A 569 -33.47 -1.42 -40.61
CA VAL A 569 -33.56 -2.81 -40.15
C VAL A 569 -33.87 -2.89 -38.65
N GLN A 570 -33.22 -2.06 -37.83
CA GLN A 570 -33.48 -2.04 -36.38
C GLN A 570 -34.89 -1.54 -36.06
N MET A 571 -35.40 -0.55 -36.79
CA MET A 571 -36.79 -0.09 -36.62
C MET A 571 -37.80 -1.13 -37.10
N LEU A 572 -37.50 -1.85 -38.17
CA LEU A 572 -38.33 -2.98 -38.61
C LEU A 572 -38.36 -4.09 -37.55
N LEU A 573 -37.22 -4.39 -36.93
CA LEU A 573 -37.12 -5.34 -35.82
C LEU A 573 -37.98 -4.89 -34.64
N ALA A 574 -37.91 -3.62 -34.23
CA ALA A 574 -38.73 -3.07 -33.16
C ALA A 574 -40.24 -3.23 -33.45
N VAL A 575 -40.68 -2.85 -34.66
CA VAL A 575 -42.09 -3.01 -35.06
C VAL A 575 -42.50 -4.48 -35.10
N SER A 576 -41.61 -5.38 -35.54
CA SER A 576 -41.87 -6.82 -35.59
C SER A 576 -42.05 -7.41 -34.18
N ILE A 577 -41.21 -7.00 -33.22
CA ILE A 577 -41.30 -7.44 -31.82
C ILE A 577 -42.60 -6.92 -31.17
N ILE A 578 -42.95 -5.65 -31.40
CA ILE A 578 -44.21 -5.07 -30.90
C ILE A 578 -45.41 -5.83 -31.49
N GLY A 579 -45.40 -6.05 -32.81
CA GLY A 579 -46.45 -6.79 -33.50
C GLY A 579 -46.61 -8.21 -32.98
N TRP A 580 -45.50 -8.96 -32.88
CA TRP A 580 -45.50 -10.33 -32.33
C TRP A 580 -46.03 -10.37 -30.89
N SER A 581 -45.58 -9.44 -30.04
CA SER A 581 -46.01 -9.37 -28.64
C SER A 581 -47.50 -9.07 -28.53
N LEU A 582 -48.04 -8.13 -29.33
CA LEU A 582 -49.48 -7.85 -29.34
C LEU A 582 -50.29 -9.05 -29.84
N VAL A 583 -49.83 -9.71 -30.92
CA VAL A 583 -50.52 -10.86 -31.51
C VAL A 583 -50.54 -12.07 -30.58
N THR A 584 -49.48 -12.28 -29.79
CA THR A 584 -49.39 -13.43 -28.87
C THR A 584 -50.00 -13.15 -27.50
N MET A 585 -49.75 -11.96 -26.94
CA MET A 585 -50.16 -11.63 -25.57
C MET A 585 -51.60 -11.15 -25.46
N LEU A 586 -52.13 -10.40 -26.45
CA LEU A 586 -53.53 -9.96 -26.38
C LEU A 586 -54.52 -11.14 -26.34
N PRO A 587 -54.41 -12.17 -27.21
CA PRO A 587 -55.28 -13.34 -27.11
C PRO A 587 -55.03 -14.14 -25.82
N PHE A 588 -53.77 -14.27 -25.38
CA PHE A 588 -53.43 -14.98 -24.15
C PHE A 588 -54.10 -14.34 -22.93
N PHE A 589 -53.89 -13.04 -22.69
CA PHE A 589 -54.50 -12.35 -21.56
C PHE A 589 -56.03 -12.26 -21.68
N TYR A 590 -56.55 -12.14 -22.91
CA TYR A 590 -57.98 -12.17 -23.15
C TYR A 590 -58.60 -13.52 -22.72
N LEU A 591 -58.01 -14.64 -23.13
CA LEU A 591 -58.44 -15.99 -22.74
C LEU A 591 -58.24 -16.25 -21.25
N LEU A 592 -57.13 -15.77 -20.67
CA LEU A 592 -56.85 -15.87 -19.25
C LEU A 592 -57.90 -15.12 -18.42
N GLY A 593 -58.23 -13.89 -18.82
CA GLY A 593 -59.28 -13.10 -18.18
C GLY A 593 -60.66 -13.75 -18.30
N MET A 594 -60.94 -14.44 -19.41
CA MET A 594 -62.15 -15.26 -19.54
C MET A 594 -62.16 -16.45 -18.58
N ALA A 595 -61.03 -17.16 -18.45
CA ALA A 595 -60.93 -18.36 -17.60
C ALA A 595 -61.10 -18.05 -16.11
N PHE A 596 -60.58 -16.91 -15.65
CA PHE A 596 -60.68 -16.49 -14.25
C PHE A 596 -61.93 -15.66 -13.92
N SER A 597 -62.70 -15.25 -14.93
CA SER A 597 -63.97 -14.56 -14.70
C SER A 597 -65.05 -15.54 -14.24
N ARG A 598 -65.50 -15.41 -12.98
CA ARG A 598 -66.49 -16.30 -12.32
C ARG A 598 -67.87 -16.40 -13.01
N ARG A 599 -68.11 -15.69 -14.12
CA ARG A 599 -69.40 -15.68 -14.83
C ARG A 599 -69.33 -15.96 -16.34
N CYS A 600 -68.16 -16.26 -16.91
CA CYS A 600 -67.98 -16.48 -18.37
C CYS A 600 -68.71 -15.43 -19.25
N ASP A 601 -68.73 -14.16 -18.80
CA ASP A 601 -69.36 -13.06 -19.51
C ASP A 601 -68.30 -12.34 -20.37
N PHE A 602 -68.55 -12.25 -21.68
CA PHE A 602 -67.67 -11.62 -22.67
C PHE A 602 -67.42 -10.13 -22.36
N ARG A 603 -68.32 -9.45 -21.65
CA ARG A 603 -68.13 -8.06 -21.20
C ARG A 603 -67.26 -7.92 -19.94
N SER A 604 -66.95 -9.01 -19.24
CA SER A 604 -66.28 -8.99 -17.93
C SER A 604 -64.85 -9.55 -17.93
N VAL A 605 -64.21 -9.68 -19.10
CA VAL A 605 -62.83 -10.20 -19.22
C VAL A 605 -61.83 -9.42 -18.36
N ARG A 606 -61.97 -8.09 -18.26
CA ARG A 606 -61.10 -7.26 -17.40
C ARG A 606 -61.29 -7.55 -15.90
N ALA A 607 -62.47 -7.99 -15.49
CA ALA A 607 -62.76 -8.31 -14.09
C ALA A 607 -62.15 -9.65 -13.65
N GLY A 608 -61.76 -10.52 -14.59
CA GLY A 608 -61.04 -11.76 -14.29
C GLY A 608 -59.53 -11.57 -14.11
N LEU A 609 -58.97 -10.43 -14.53
CA LEU A 609 -57.54 -10.11 -14.41
C LEU A 609 -57.23 -9.06 -13.33
N ARG A 610 -58.24 -8.36 -12.83
CA ARG A 610 -58.12 -7.36 -11.76
C ARG A 610 -58.47 -7.98 -10.41
N VAL A 611 -57.88 -7.43 -9.36
CA VAL A 611 -58.22 -7.75 -7.98
C VAL A 611 -59.50 -7.01 -7.56
N ASP A 612 -60.03 -7.34 -6.38
CA ASP A 612 -61.24 -6.65 -5.89
C ASP A 612 -60.97 -5.14 -5.79
N PRO A 613 -61.92 -4.27 -6.18
CA PRO A 613 -61.72 -2.83 -6.12
C PRO A 613 -61.32 -2.31 -4.73
N ARG A 614 -61.74 -2.99 -3.65
CA ARG A 614 -61.31 -2.62 -2.29
C ARG A 614 -59.82 -2.87 -2.10
N ASP A 615 -59.34 -4.02 -2.54
CA ASP A 615 -57.94 -4.43 -2.41
C ASP A 615 -57.03 -3.61 -3.34
N GLU A 616 -57.54 -3.24 -4.53
CA GLU A 616 -56.87 -2.36 -5.48
C GLU A 616 -56.65 -0.95 -4.89
N VAL A 617 -57.65 -0.39 -4.20
CA VAL A 617 -57.57 0.93 -3.55
C VAL A 617 -56.68 0.91 -2.29
N LEU A 618 -56.70 -0.20 -1.54
CA LEU A 618 -55.87 -0.38 -0.34
C LEU A 618 -54.39 -0.62 -0.66
N GLY A 619 -54.09 -1.10 -1.86
CA GLY A 619 -52.76 -1.53 -2.26
C GLY A 619 -52.51 -3.01 -1.94
N LEU A 620 -52.11 -3.75 -2.97
CA LEU A 620 -51.91 -5.21 -2.89
C LEU A 620 -50.88 -5.63 -1.85
N ASP A 621 -49.82 -4.84 -1.65
CA ASP A 621 -48.80 -5.13 -0.64
C ASP A 621 -49.37 -5.09 0.79
N HIS A 622 -50.22 -4.09 1.09
CA HIS A 622 -50.86 -3.99 2.39
C HIS A 622 -51.82 -5.17 2.64
N VAL A 623 -52.60 -5.54 1.62
CA VAL A 623 -53.62 -6.60 1.71
C VAL A 623 -52.99 -8.00 1.79
N MET A 624 -51.94 -8.27 1.01
CA MET A 624 -51.33 -9.61 0.89
C MET A 624 -50.16 -9.83 1.84
N HIS A 625 -49.43 -8.76 2.19
CA HIS A 625 -48.19 -8.85 2.96
C HIS A 625 -48.22 -8.11 4.30
N SER A 626 -49.37 -7.50 4.67
CA SER A 626 -49.58 -6.82 5.95
C SER A 626 -48.54 -5.73 6.24
N THR A 627 -47.98 -5.11 5.20
CA THR A 627 -47.01 -4.02 5.31
C THR A 627 -47.76 -2.70 5.50
N ASP A 628 -47.65 -2.09 6.69
CA ASP A 628 -48.24 -0.78 6.99
C ASP A 628 -47.35 0.36 6.43
N PRO A 629 -47.80 1.13 5.42
CA PRO A 629 -47.02 2.24 4.87
C PRO A 629 -46.83 3.40 5.87
N ARG A 630 -47.58 3.44 6.98
CA ARG A 630 -47.47 4.50 7.99
C ARG A 630 -46.34 4.29 9.00
N SER A 631 -45.66 3.14 9.00
CA SER A 631 -44.59 2.85 9.96
C SER A 631 -43.20 3.38 9.55
N ARG A 632 -43.05 3.92 8.32
CA ARG A 632 -41.80 4.56 7.88
C ARG A 632 -42.00 6.08 7.83
N LYS A 633 -41.39 6.79 8.78
CA LYS A 633 -41.15 8.23 8.62
C LYS A 633 -40.32 8.41 7.33
N PRO A 634 -40.67 9.35 6.43
CA PRO A 634 -39.80 9.68 5.32
C PRO A 634 -38.52 10.28 5.89
N THR A 635 -37.40 9.59 5.70
CA THR A 635 -36.07 10.19 5.91
C THR A 635 -35.89 11.20 4.78
N VAL A 636 -36.28 12.44 5.03
CA VAL A 636 -35.90 13.58 4.18
C VAL A 636 -34.40 13.76 4.39
N ILE A 637 -33.59 13.39 3.39
CA ILE A 637 -32.19 13.80 3.34
C ILE A 637 -32.19 15.27 2.94
N GLN A 638 -32.29 16.17 3.92
CA GLN A 638 -31.93 17.56 3.73
C GLN A 638 -30.41 17.62 3.61
N MET A 639 -29.91 18.00 2.43
CA MET A 639 -28.55 18.53 2.32
C MET A 639 -28.53 19.87 3.06
N GLU A 640 -27.98 19.89 4.27
CA GLU A 640 -27.62 21.14 4.94
C GLU A 640 -26.50 21.79 4.14
N LEU A 641 -26.83 22.89 3.46
CA LEU A 641 -25.87 23.93 3.14
C LEU A 641 -25.68 24.73 4.44
N GLU A 642 -24.48 24.65 5.02
CA GLU A 642 -24.05 25.54 6.09
C GLU A 642 -24.05 26.98 5.58
N ASP A 643 -25.10 27.73 5.90
CA ASP A 643 -25.03 29.18 5.96
C ASP A 643 -24.82 29.57 7.42
N SER A 644 -23.61 30.06 7.68
CA SER A 644 -23.26 30.77 8.89
C SER A 644 -24.13 32.03 9.00
N GLU A 645 -25.04 32.09 9.96
CA GLU A 645 -25.33 33.36 10.65
C GLU A 645 -26.06 33.12 11.98
N SER A 646 -25.32 33.46 13.03
CA SER A 646 -25.74 33.76 14.40
C SER A 646 -27.16 34.33 14.56
N SER A 647 -27.96 33.73 15.45
CA SER A 647 -28.61 34.43 16.59
C SER A 647 -29.57 33.54 17.39
N CYS A 648 -29.15 33.17 18.60
CA CYS A 648 -29.83 33.46 19.86
C CYS A 648 -31.38 33.47 19.89
N LYS A 649 -32.00 32.48 20.56
CA LYS A 649 -32.80 32.62 21.82
C LYS A 649 -33.94 31.61 21.93
N LEU A 650 -34.02 31.04 23.15
CA LEU A 650 -35.20 30.59 23.94
C LEU A 650 -36.31 29.82 23.19
N GLY A 651 -36.72 28.62 23.58
CA GLY A 651 -36.87 28.11 24.94
C GLY A 651 -38.34 27.74 25.15
N LEU A 652 -38.64 26.44 25.07
CA LEU A 652 -39.56 25.62 25.89
C LEU A 652 -39.71 24.24 25.27
#